data_AF-A0A409VCS2-F1
#
_entry.id   AF-A0A409VCS2-F1
#
_cell.length_a   1.000
_cell.length_b   1.000
_cell.length_c   1.000
_cell.angle_alpha   90.00
_cell.angle_beta   90.00
_cell.angle_gamma   90.00
#
_symmetry.space_group_name_H-M   'P 1'
#
loop_
_entity.id
_entity.type
_entity.pdbx_description
1 polymer ?
#
loop_
_entity_poly.entity_id
_entity_poly.type
_entity_poly.pdbx_seq_one_letter_code
_entity_poly.pdbx_strand_id
1 'polypeptide(L)'
;MITRVPKRATTGILDFLIPSVLCRATFSKNAWTQQPQPNSQQSTRDDPHLHRKIREQILAHSHNRHSSIPESSKDKYNKCLAQLQKSIRTKNFPTALDNWDLYDAHCKTLPDEGANCRLPDNLMQDMGRLFMIHLRNPRLIQQLDERHLALAEKYAISVSTKSSTALYACMLYHLDKTQPEQVIALYKTYDQIIGETYKQERPPPEDDISAVVVEEEQEDPPVDHGRTSPLLAVVAAYAMTNSFAEALKTYIATEARISGFHKSKFLRHLTDPALQKSVEQYLHRLTTASLVARPGSLSRHVINLGQASTIHTLEHLYNSILKAISGHEPYLAARPEELSETRFFAMTEVGWTSFQTAFIKAERADLAAKVWADLKTLNITPGVAMWTALLDTYADLRDSQQSMTTWNTMLQAGIKPDELSYRAIISVLFDDQLPDEGLNRFKEYQKSFKGHSEKTLSVYNTVLRGLLRLNRFQEASDLLSEMQKAGPKPDVVSYNTFMAYYARQNDFQSLSNVVNRMSQENISGDVVTFSTILTALLQAGKTDAPTTILSLMRKQGVQPNVATYTAIIDHQMRGHTKENLKAALMMLDKMEHDEGIKPNEVTYTSILAGLYRAQTSWLPRHQADALRKELVRRMKRLKLTFRLPTYHILIRSCLSSPDPQAHQDAIAYIEDMEREGIPRVQTTWYLLLAGLMQRKEWAVANSMVTKMLQSGHEPSYRVQKLIYDIRKHV
;
A
#
# COMPACT_ATOMS: atom_id res chain seq x y z
N MET A 1 62.12 -4.09 -34.27
CA MET A 1 61.79 -2.74 -33.75
C MET A 1 60.51 -2.84 -32.93
N ILE A 2 60.65 -2.87 -31.60
CA ILE A 2 59.54 -2.82 -30.64
C ILE A 2 59.55 -1.41 -30.08
N THR A 3 58.61 -0.56 -30.49
CA THR A 3 58.43 0.77 -29.92
C THR A 3 57.51 0.66 -28.71
N ARG A 4 58.14 0.73 -27.52
CA ARG A 4 57.49 0.84 -26.21
C ARG A 4 56.65 2.11 -26.14
N VAL A 5 55.35 1.96 -25.88
CA VAL A 5 54.49 3.02 -25.34
C VAL A 5 54.67 3.05 -23.81
N PRO A 6 54.83 4.21 -23.15
CA PRO A 6 55.37 4.28 -21.80
C PRO A 6 54.35 3.89 -20.72
N LYS A 7 54.74 2.93 -19.86
CA LYS A 7 54.13 2.65 -18.55
C LYS A 7 54.45 3.80 -17.58
N ARG A 8 53.76 4.94 -17.66
CA ARG A 8 53.76 5.99 -16.61
C ARG A 8 52.43 6.73 -16.60
N ALA A 9 51.41 6.15 -15.96
CA ALA A 9 50.23 6.87 -15.47
C ALA A 9 49.41 6.09 -14.40
N THR A 10 49.88 4.94 -13.91
CA THR A 10 49.13 4.09 -12.97
C THR A 10 49.46 4.33 -11.50
N THR A 11 50.43 5.21 -11.20
CA THR A 11 50.84 5.56 -9.82
C THR A 11 50.22 6.86 -9.29
N GLY A 12 49.58 7.68 -10.13
CA GLY A 12 49.06 9.00 -9.69
C GLY A 12 47.80 8.97 -8.83
N ILE A 13 46.93 7.96 -8.95
CA ILE A 13 45.60 8.02 -8.29
C ILE A 13 45.70 7.87 -6.75
N LEU A 14 46.68 7.11 -6.25
CA LEU A 14 46.93 7.02 -4.81
C LEU A 14 47.58 8.30 -4.25
N ASP A 15 48.40 8.99 -5.04
CA ASP A 15 49.01 10.27 -4.64
C ASP A 15 48.00 11.44 -4.62
N PHE A 16 46.88 11.34 -5.34
CA PHE A 16 45.82 12.36 -5.35
C PHE A 16 44.67 12.12 -4.35
N LEU A 17 44.54 10.90 -3.81
CA LEU A 17 43.51 10.54 -2.82
C LEU A 17 44.02 10.52 -1.36
N ILE A 18 45.34 10.64 -1.13
CA ILE A 18 45.94 10.35 0.19
C ILE A 18 46.53 11.58 0.93
N PRO A 19 47.12 12.63 0.34
CA PRO A 19 47.74 13.68 1.14
C PRO A 19 46.82 14.88 1.43
N SER A 20 45.75 14.65 2.17
CA SER A 20 45.15 15.65 3.09
C SER A 20 44.51 15.03 4.33
N VAL A 21 44.76 13.74 4.59
CA VAL A 21 44.16 12.96 5.70
C VAL A 21 45.07 12.86 6.92
N LEU A 22 46.15 13.65 6.97
CA LEU A 22 47.07 13.69 8.10
C LEU A 22 47.22 15.12 8.62
N CYS A 23 46.26 15.58 9.43
CA CYS A 23 46.58 16.44 10.56
C CYS A 23 45.41 16.57 11.56
N ARG A 24 45.76 16.24 12.82
CA ARG A 24 45.14 16.63 14.10
C ARG A 24 43.95 15.81 14.59
N ALA A 25 44.31 14.67 15.17
CA ALA A 25 43.65 14.15 16.37
C ALA A 25 43.91 15.09 17.56
N THR A 26 42.84 15.52 18.23
CA THR A 26 42.89 15.91 19.64
C THR A 26 41.78 15.19 20.37
N PHE A 27 42.20 14.36 21.32
CA PHE A 27 41.39 13.57 22.23
C PHE A 27 40.42 14.43 23.05
N SER A 28 39.20 13.93 23.25
CA SER A 28 38.43 14.16 24.47
C SER A 28 37.85 12.82 24.94
N LYS A 29 38.18 12.45 26.18
CA LYS A 29 37.74 11.24 26.90
C LYS A 29 36.42 11.52 27.64
N ASN A 30 35.76 10.41 28.01
CA ASN A 30 34.63 10.24 28.94
C ASN A 30 33.28 10.22 28.20
N ALA A 31 32.32 9.34 28.46
CA ALA A 31 32.12 8.18 29.34
C ALA A 31 31.09 7.28 28.57
N TRP A 32 30.92 5.98 28.78
CA TRP A 32 30.25 5.36 29.92
C TRP A 32 30.51 3.85 29.87
N THR A 33 30.84 3.32 31.04
CA THR A 33 31.02 1.90 31.38
C THR A 33 29.71 1.12 31.25
N GLN A 34 29.70 0.05 30.44
CA GLN A 34 28.70 -1.02 30.54
C GLN A 34 29.26 -2.16 31.41
N GLN A 35 28.53 -2.52 32.47
CA GLN A 35 28.67 -3.80 33.16
C GLN A 35 27.98 -4.90 32.33
N PRO A 36 28.53 -6.13 32.29
CA PRO A 36 27.90 -7.26 31.61
C PRO A 36 26.86 -7.94 32.52
N GLN A 37 25.69 -8.29 31.97
CA GLN A 37 24.79 -9.28 32.57
C GLN A 37 24.90 -10.62 31.82
N PRO A 38 24.69 -11.76 32.52
CA PRO A 38 25.02 -13.08 31.99
C PRO A 38 23.89 -13.67 31.14
N ASN A 39 24.32 -14.49 30.18
CA ASN A 39 23.53 -15.47 29.45
C ASN A 39 22.64 -16.32 30.38
N SER A 40 21.39 -16.51 29.99
CA SER A 40 20.69 -17.78 30.20
C SER A 40 19.81 -18.10 28.99
N GLN A 41 20.35 -18.97 28.13
CA GLN A 41 19.55 -19.80 27.24
C GLN A 41 18.73 -20.76 28.12
N GLN A 42 17.40 -20.78 27.97
CA GLN A 42 16.63 -21.97 28.34
C GLN A 42 15.40 -22.11 27.43
N SER A 43 15.48 -23.19 26.64
CA SER A 43 14.46 -23.76 25.77
C SER A 43 13.15 -24.01 26.55
N THR A 44 12.05 -23.39 26.13
CA THR A 44 10.70 -23.73 26.60
C THR A 44 10.22 -25.00 25.89
N ARG A 45 10.18 -26.12 26.62
CA ARG A 45 9.38 -27.29 26.27
C ARG A 45 7.95 -27.03 26.73
N ASP A 46 6.98 -27.23 25.85
CA ASP A 46 5.54 -27.19 26.16
C ASP A 46 5.20 -28.27 27.20
N ASP A 47 4.75 -27.84 28.38
CA ASP A 47 4.32 -28.72 29.47
C ASP A 47 2.77 -28.72 29.56
N PRO A 48 2.08 -29.83 29.22
CA PRO A 48 0.62 -29.94 29.26
C PRO A 48 -0.01 -29.66 30.63
N HIS A 49 0.77 -29.79 31.71
CA HIS A 49 0.33 -29.49 33.06
C HIS A 49 0.19 -27.99 33.35
N LEU A 50 0.96 -27.13 32.67
CA LEU A 50 0.88 -25.68 32.85
C LEU A 50 -0.42 -25.12 32.26
N HIS A 51 -0.86 -25.62 31.11
CA HIS A 51 -2.15 -25.25 30.53
C HIS A 51 -3.34 -25.69 31.37
N ARG A 52 -3.27 -26.85 32.06
CA ARG A 52 -4.30 -27.28 33.01
C ARG A 52 -4.34 -26.39 34.25
N LYS A 53 -3.18 -26.04 34.81
CA LYS A 53 -3.07 -25.14 35.97
C LYS A 53 -3.50 -23.71 35.65
N ILE A 54 -3.18 -23.20 34.46
CA ILE A 54 -3.66 -21.91 33.96
C ILE A 54 -5.16 -21.97 33.72
N ARG A 55 -5.71 -23.07 33.18
CA ARG A 55 -7.16 -23.25 32.99
C ARG A 55 -7.91 -23.35 34.32
N GLU A 56 -7.34 -24.06 35.31
CA GLU A 56 -7.87 -24.13 36.68
C GLU A 56 -7.71 -22.81 37.44
N GLN A 57 -6.64 -22.03 37.20
CA GLN A 57 -6.45 -20.69 37.75
C GLN A 57 -7.33 -19.63 37.09
N ILE A 58 -7.64 -19.75 35.80
CA ILE A 58 -8.60 -18.90 35.09
C ILE A 58 -10.03 -19.23 35.56
N LEU A 59 -10.35 -20.51 35.77
CA LEU A 59 -11.62 -20.93 36.38
C LEU A 59 -11.73 -20.43 37.84
N ALA A 60 -10.66 -20.51 38.63
CA ALA A 60 -10.62 -19.98 40.00
C ALA A 60 -10.66 -18.44 40.06
N HIS A 61 -9.99 -17.73 39.14
CA HIS A 61 -10.08 -16.26 39.03
C HIS A 61 -11.45 -15.78 38.54
N SER A 62 -12.22 -16.61 37.83
CA SER A 62 -13.60 -16.30 37.49
C SER A 62 -14.56 -16.43 38.68
N HIS A 63 -14.25 -17.30 39.65
CA HIS A 63 -15.07 -17.50 40.85
C HIS A 63 -14.80 -16.46 41.94
N ASN A 64 -13.61 -15.84 41.96
CA ASN A 64 -13.21 -14.86 42.96
C ASN A 64 -13.47 -13.38 42.60
N ARG A 65 -14.19 -13.08 41.51
CA ARG A 65 -14.66 -11.70 41.20
C ARG A 65 -16.15 -11.46 41.55
N HIS A 66 -16.76 -12.33 42.35
CA HIS A 66 -18.18 -12.24 42.71
C HIS A 66 -18.39 -12.35 44.23
N SER A 67 -17.84 -11.41 45.00
CA SER A 67 -17.98 -11.37 46.46
C SER A 67 -19.06 -10.41 46.97
N SER A 68 -20.02 -9.99 46.14
CA SER A 68 -21.09 -9.06 46.54
C SER A 68 -22.52 -9.51 46.17
N ILE A 69 -22.72 -10.68 45.53
CA ILE A 69 -24.04 -11.13 45.04
C ILE A 69 -24.57 -12.29 45.92
N PRO A 70 -25.81 -12.20 46.47
CA PRO A 70 -26.42 -13.27 47.27
C PRO A 70 -26.49 -14.61 46.51
N GLU A 71 -26.16 -15.72 47.18
CA GLU A 71 -26.10 -17.08 46.60
C GLU A 71 -27.44 -17.53 45.97
N SER A 72 -28.56 -17.13 46.58
CA SER A 72 -29.92 -17.34 46.05
C SER A 72 -30.18 -16.64 44.71
N SER A 73 -29.47 -15.55 44.43
CA SER A 73 -29.57 -14.80 43.17
C SER A 73 -28.71 -15.41 42.06
N LYS A 74 -27.57 -16.05 42.43
CA LYS A 74 -26.72 -16.82 41.51
C LYS A 74 -27.40 -18.13 41.07
N ASP A 75 -28.11 -18.82 41.96
CA ASP A 75 -28.85 -20.04 41.63
C ASP A 75 -30.01 -19.78 40.66
N LYS A 76 -30.75 -18.68 40.88
CA LYS A 76 -31.80 -18.24 39.95
C LYS A 76 -31.22 -17.87 38.57
N TYR A 77 -30.09 -17.17 38.55
CA TYR A 77 -29.37 -16.84 37.31
C TYR A 77 -28.95 -18.08 36.52
N ASN A 78 -28.30 -19.05 37.19
CA ASN A 78 -27.86 -20.30 36.56
C ASN A 78 -29.04 -21.15 36.06
N LYS A 79 -30.15 -21.17 36.80
CA LYS A 79 -31.38 -21.87 36.41
C LYS A 79 -32.01 -21.26 35.15
N CYS A 80 -32.11 -19.92 35.07
CA CYS A 80 -32.63 -19.23 33.89
C CYS A 80 -31.72 -19.45 32.67
N LEU A 81 -30.39 -19.38 32.85
CA LEU A 81 -29.43 -19.65 31.78
C LEU A 81 -29.51 -21.10 31.28
N ALA A 82 -29.67 -22.09 32.18
CA ALA A 82 -29.83 -23.49 31.80
C ALA A 82 -31.15 -23.75 31.05
N GLN A 83 -32.24 -23.08 31.45
CA GLN A 83 -33.52 -23.14 30.73
C GLN A 83 -33.41 -22.52 29.34
N LEU A 84 -32.76 -21.36 29.21
CA LEU A 84 -32.50 -20.71 27.92
C LEU A 84 -31.64 -21.59 27.00
N GLN A 85 -30.56 -22.18 27.52
CA GLN A 85 -29.72 -23.12 26.78
C GLN A 85 -30.50 -24.35 26.31
N LYS A 86 -31.38 -24.90 27.16
CA LYS A 86 -32.22 -26.04 26.81
C LYS A 86 -33.18 -25.68 25.67
N SER A 87 -33.87 -24.54 25.76
CA SER A 87 -34.81 -24.10 24.71
C SER A 87 -34.11 -23.84 23.37
N ILE A 88 -32.90 -23.28 23.39
CA ILE A 88 -32.09 -23.05 22.18
C ILE A 88 -31.66 -24.38 21.54
N ARG A 89 -31.20 -25.36 22.34
CA ARG A 89 -30.84 -26.71 21.85
C ARG A 89 -32.03 -27.45 21.26
N THR A 90 -33.21 -27.30 21.84
CA THR A 90 -34.46 -27.88 21.31
C THR A 90 -35.04 -27.10 20.13
N LYS A 91 -34.39 -26.00 19.69
CA LYS A 91 -34.84 -25.12 18.60
C LYS A 91 -36.26 -24.59 18.79
N ASN A 92 -36.71 -24.41 20.04
CA ASN A 92 -38.03 -23.87 20.34
C ASN A 92 -37.89 -22.36 20.58
N PHE A 93 -38.16 -21.58 19.53
CA PHE A 93 -37.90 -20.14 19.49
C PHE A 93 -38.81 -19.31 20.41
N PRO A 94 -40.15 -19.49 20.43
CA PRO A 94 -41.02 -18.76 21.37
C PRO A 94 -40.60 -18.97 22.84
N THR A 95 -40.40 -20.22 23.25
CA THR A 95 -39.97 -20.54 24.63
C THR A 95 -38.57 -20.01 24.93
N ALA A 96 -37.69 -19.90 23.93
CA ALA A 96 -36.37 -19.29 24.12
C ALA A 96 -36.45 -17.77 24.34
N LEU A 97 -37.40 -17.08 23.72
CA LEU A 97 -37.65 -15.64 23.95
C LEU A 97 -38.24 -15.39 25.35
N ASP A 98 -39.20 -16.22 25.78
CA ASP A 98 -39.76 -16.14 27.13
C ASP A 98 -38.69 -16.38 28.21
N ASN A 99 -37.87 -17.43 28.03
CA ASN A 99 -36.77 -17.72 28.95
C ASN A 99 -35.70 -16.62 28.95
N TRP A 100 -35.52 -15.93 27.82
CA TRP A 100 -34.62 -14.79 27.76
C TRP A 100 -35.19 -13.56 28.49
N ASP A 101 -36.48 -13.26 28.37
CA ASP A 101 -37.06 -12.10 29.06
C ASP A 101 -36.98 -12.27 30.60
N LEU A 102 -37.20 -13.50 31.09
CA LEU A 102 -36.95 -13.86 32.49
C LEU A 102 -35.47 -13.69 32.89
N TYR A 103 -34.55 -14.06 31.99
CA TYR A 103 -33.12 -13.88 32.21
C TYR A 103 -32.72 -12.39 32.24
N ASP A 104 -33.18 -11.57 31.29
CA ASP A 104 -32.92 -10.13 31.20
C ASP A 104 -33.48 -9.38 32.43
N ALA A 105 -34.70 -9.70 32.85
CA ALA A 105 -35.32 -9.11 34.02
C ALA A 105 -34.52 -9.40 35.31
N HIS A 106 -33.99 -10.61 35.44
CA HIS A 106 -33.17 -11.00 36.61
C HIS A 106 -31.75 -10.42 36.56
N CYS A 107 -31.20 -10.17 35.37
CA CYS A 107 -29.89 -9.50 35.25
C CYS A 107 -29.97 -8.03 35.69
N LYS A 108 -31.11 -7.36 35.48
CA LYS A 108 -31.33 -5.95 35.85
C LYS A 108 -31.54 -5.71 37.34
N THR A 109 -31.82 -6.75 38.13
CA THR A 109 -32.04 -6.63 39.58
C THR A 109 -30.75 -6.82 40.41
N LEU A 110 -29.60 -7.01 39.75
CA LEU A 110 -28.30 -7.19 40.38
C LEU A 110 -27.52 -5.86 40.48
N PRO A 111 -26.81 -5.56 41.59
CA PRO A 111 -26.02 -4.32 41.75
C PRO A 111 -24.82 -4.20 40.78
N ASP A 112 -24.28 -2.97 40.61
CA ASP A 112 -23.35 -2.45 39.56
C ASP A 112 -22.12 -3.29 39.13
N GLU A 113 -21.78 -4.40 39.80
CA GLU A 113 -20.86 -5.42 39.24
C GLU A 113 -21.55 -6.33 38.19
N GLY A 114 -22.84 -6.12 37.94
CA GLY A 114 -23.69 -6.79 36.95
C GLY A 114 -23.26 -6.64 35.47
N ALA A 115 -22.23 -5.84 35.18
CA ALA A 115 -21.58 -5.74 33.87
C ALA A 115 -21.03 -7.08 33.32
N ASN A 116 -20.97 -8.12 34.17
CA ASN A 116 -20.52 -9.48 33.84
C ASN A 116 -21.64 -10.52 33.67
N CYS A 117 -22.92 -10.18 33.81
CA CYS A 117 -24.03 -11.05 33.38
C CYS A 117 -24.14 -11.02 31.85
N ARG A 118 -23.14 -11.57 31.18
CA ARG A 118 -23.04 -11.63 29.72
C ARG A 118 -23.46 -13.01 29.24
N LEU A 119 -24.39 -13.05 28.29
CA LEU A 119 -24.69 -14.27 27.55
C LEU A 119 -23.38 -14.81 26.93
N PRO A 120 -23.11 -16.13 27.02
CA PRO A 120 -21.96 -16.73 26.35
C PRO A 120 -22.02 -16.50 24.84
N ASP A 121 -20.88 -16.22 24.21
CA ASP A 121 -20.82 -15.88 22.77
C ASP A 121 -21.42 -16.97 21.87
N ASN A 122 -21.21 -18.25 22.21
CA ASN A 122 -21.81 -19.39 21.51
C ASN A 122 -23.34 -19.37 21.56
N LEU A 123 -23.91 -18.99 22.71
CA LEU A 123 -25.36 -18.95 22.90
C LEU A 123 -26.00 -17.80 22.12
N MET A 124 -25.31 -16.66 22.04
CA MET A 124 -25.74 -15.52 21.21
C MET A 124 -25.71 -15.86 19.72
N GLN A 125 -24.70 -16.61 19.26
CA GLN A 125 -24.64 -17.09 17.88
C GLN A 125 -25.74 -18.10 17.56
N ASP A 126 -25.98 -19.08 18.44
CA ASP A 126 -27.03 -20.09 18.27
C ASP A 126 -28.42 -19.46 18.26
N MET A 127 -28.68 -18.52 19.18
CA MET A 127 -29.92 -17.75 19.19
C MET A 127 -30.05 -16.92 17.90
N GLY A 128 -29.00 -16.23 17.45
CA GLY A 128 -28.99 -15.52 16.17
C GLY A 128 -29.33 -16.40 14.95
N ARG A 129 -28.90 -17.67 14.95
CA ARG A 129 -29.30 -18.64 13.91
C ARG A 129 -30.79 -18.99 13.99
N LEU A 130 -31.35 -19.15 15.19
CA LEU A 130 -32.79 -19.37 15.37
C LEU A 130 -33.62 -18.18 14.88
N PHE A 131 -33.18 -16.95 15.16
CA PHE A 131 -33.79 -15.73 14.61
C PHE A 131 -33.86 -15.79 13.07
N MET A 132 -32.73 -16.08 12.42
CA MET A 132 -32.66 -16.18 10.95
C MET A 132 -33.56 -17.29 10.37
N ILE A 133 -33.81 -18.38 11.09
CA ILE A 133 -34.68 -19.48 10.63
C ILE A 133 -36.16 -19.13 10.84
N HIS A 134 -36.51 -18.69 12.05
CA HIS A 134 -37.90 -18.48 12.45
C HIS A 134 -38.47 -17.23 11.78
N LEU A 135 -37.78 -16.09 11.81
CA LEU A 135 -38.27 -14.83 11.24
C LEU A 135 -38.24 -14.78 9.70
N ARG A 136 -37.62 -15.75 9.03
CA ARG A 136 -37.59 -15.86 7.57
C ARG A 136 -38.52 -16.93 7.01
N ASN A 137 -39.12 -17.76 7.87
CA ASN A 137 -40.01 -18.81 7.45
C ASN A 137 -41.47 -18.43 7.73
N PRO A 138 -42.30 -18.21 6.69
CA PRO A 138 -43.70 -17.79 6.87
C PRO A 138 -44.52 -18.73 7.75
N ARG A 139 -44.21 -20.03 7.78
CA ARG A 139 -44.92 -21.03 8.59
C ARG A 139 -44.55 -20.97 10.07
N LEU A 140 -43.30 -20.62 10.38
CA LEU A 140 -42.81 -20.54 11.75
C LEU A 140 -43.15 -19.19 12.39
N ILE A 141 -43.26 -18.12 11.59
CA ILE A 141 -43.74 -16.81 12.06
C ILE A 141 -45.16 -16.88 12.59
N GLN A 142 -46.04 -17.70 12.00
CA GLN A 142 -47.43 -17.87 12.47
C GLN A 142 -47.52 -18.42 13.90
N GLN A 143 -46.43 -18.96 14.45
CA GLN A 143 -46.36 -19.45 15.83
C GLN A 143 -45.96 -18.35 16.83
N LEU A 144 -45.63 -17.14 16.36
CA LEU A 144 -45.25 -16.00 17.18
C LEU A 144 -46.42 -15.01 17.27
N ASP A 145 -46.74 -14.58 18.48
CA ASP A 145 -47.66 -13.46 18.72
C ASP A 145 -46.90 -12.11 18.74
N GLU A 146 -47.65 -11.01 18.83
CA GLU A 146 -47.08 -9.65 18.89
C GLU A 146 -46.13 -9.45 20.08
N ARG A 147 -46.39 -10.14 21.20
CA ARG A 147 -45.53 -10.09 22.39
C ARG A 147 -44.18 -10.74 22.10
N HIS A 148 -44.14 -11.89 21.45
CA HIS A 148 -42.90 -12.57 21.08
C HIS A 148 -42.09 -11.73 20.07
N LEU A 149 -42.74 -11.03 19.14
CA LEU A 149 -42.05 -10.13 18.20
C LEU A 149 -41.39 -8.93 18.93
N ALA A 150 -42.11 -8.31 19.88
CA ALA A 150 -41.55 -7.24 20.70
C ALA A 150 -40.36 -7.72 21.57
N LEU A 151 -40.45 -8.94 22.13
CA LEU A 151 -39.34 -9.57 22.85
C LEU A 151 -38.15 -9.86 21.94
N ALA A 152 -38.41 -10.25 20.69
CA ALA A 152 -37.36 -10.52 19.70
C ALA A 152 -36.58 -9.24 19.34
N GLU A 153 -37.26 -8.10 19.14
CA GLU A 153 -36.61 -6.79 18.92
C GLU A 153 -35.79 -6.36 20.15
N LYS A 154 -36.36 -6.49 21.35
CA LYS A 154 -35.69 -6.17 22.62
C LYS A 154 -34.41 -6.99 22.80
N TYR A 155 -34.46 -8.30 22.52
CA TYR A 155 -33.30 -9.20 22.53
C TYR A 155 -32.24 -8.72 21.54
N ALA A 156 -32.66 -8.49 20.30
CA ALA A 156 -31.77 -8.12 19.21
C ALA A 156 -30.97 -6.84 19.50
N ILE A 157 -31.60 -5.82 20.11
CA ILE A 157 -30.93 -4.58 20.51
C ILE A 157 -29.92 -4.84 21.63
N SER A 158 -30.29 -5.60 22.68
CA SER A 158 -29.41 -5.87 23.82
C SER A 158 -28.12 -6.62 23.46
N VAL A 159 -28.18 -7.47 22.43
CA VAL A 159 -27.05 -8.33 22.00
C VAL A 159 -26.25 -7.71 20.86
N SER A 160 -26.74 -6.61 20.28
CA SER A 160 -26.22 -6.00 19.05
C SER A 160 -24.77 -5.52 19.13
N THR A 161 -24.25 -5.21 20.33
CA THR A 161 -22.85 -4.81 20.56
C THR A 161 -21.85 -5.94 20.30
N LYS A 162 -22.26 -7.20 20.45
CA LYS A 162 -21.41 -8.38 20.25
C LYS A 162 -21.81 -9.22 19.04
N SER A 163 -23.10 -9.30 18.73
CA SER A 163 -23.60 -10.04 17.57
C SER A 163 -24.76 -9.29 16.92
N SER A 164 -24.55 -8.85 15.68
CA SER A 164 -25.57 -8.17 14.88
C SER A 164 -26.56 -9.11 14.18
N THR A 165 -26.40 -10.44 14.34
CA THR A 165 -27.17 -11.44 13.58
C THR A 165 -28.67 -11.40 13.91
N ALA A 166 -29.01 -11.28 15.20
CA ALA A 166 -30.40 -11.21 15.63
C ALA A 166 -31.08 -9.89 15.18
N LEU A 167 -30.37 -8.76 15.32
CA LEU A 167 -30.81 -7.46 14.82
C LEU A 167 -31.04 -7.47 13.31
N TYR A 168 -30.08 -8.02 12.56
CA TYR A 168 -30.20 -8.17 11.12
C TYR A 168 -31.41 -9.03 10.71
N ALA A 169 -31.72 -10.11 11.45
CA ALA A 169 -32.90 -10.94 11.19
C ALA A 169 -34.22 -10.18 11.41
N CYS A 170 -34.33 -9.40 12.49
CA CYS A 170 -35.50 -8.55 12.74
C CYS A 170 -35.65 -7.48 11.65
N MET A 171 -34.56 -6.82 11.24
CA MET A 171 -34.60 -5.83 10.17
C MET A 171 -35.05 -6.46 8.84
N LEU A 172 -34.58 -7.66 8.49
CA LEU A 172 -35.05 -8.38 7.30
C LEU A 172 -36.55 -8.72 7.36
N TYR A 173 -37.07 -9.08 8.54
CA TYR A 173 -38.49 -9.35 8.73
C TYR A 173 -39.35 -8.11 8.43
N HIS A 174 -38.98 -6.94 8.93
CA HIS A 174 -39.70 -5.69 8.65
C HIS A 174 -39.55 -5.24 7.20
N LEU A 175 -38.40 -5.50 6.56
CA LEU A 175 -38.23 -5.28 5.12
C LEU A 175 -39.19 -6.15 4.29
N ASP A 176 -39.33 -7.44 4.61
CA ASP A 176 -40.29 -8.34 3.94
C ASP A 176 -41.75 -7.89 4.17
N LYS A 177 -42.05 -7.24 5.30
CA LYS A 177 -43.36 -6.64 5.61
C LYS A 177 -43.58 -5.25 5.06
N THR A 178 -42.61 -4.70 4.33
CA THR A 178 -42.63 -3.34 3.79
C THR A 178 -42.79 -2.24 4.85
N GLN A 179 -42.16 -2.39 6.01
CA GLN A 179 -42.18 -1.46 7.15
C GLN A 179 -40.82 -0.76 7.34
N PRO A 180 -40.42 0.18 6.45
CA PRO A 180 -39.09 0.79 6.49
C PRO A 180 -38.84 1.68 7.73
N GLU A 181 -39.89 2.30 8.29
CA GLU A 181 -39.77 3.17 9.47
C GLU A 181 -39.28 2.40 10.71
N GLN A 182 -39.75 1.17 10.90
CA GLN A 182 -39.33 0.30 12.00
C GLN A 182 -37.86 -0.12 11.83
N VAL A 183 -37.42 -0.42 10.61
CA VAL A 183 -36.01 -0.75 10.32
C VAL A 183 -35.09 0.44 10.63
N ILE A 184 -35.50 1.66 10.26
CA ILE A 184 -34.74 2.88 10.54
C ILE A 184 -34.71 3.16 12.05
N ALA A 185 -35.81 2.97 12.78
CA ALA A 185 -35.87 3.13 14.23
C ALA A 185 -34.94 2.14 14.95
N LEU A 186 -34.99 0.86 14.58
CA LEU A 186 -34.11 -0.18 15.11
C LEU A 186 -32.63 0.16 14.88
N TYR A 187 -32.30 0.66 13.69
CA TYR A 187 -30.92 1.06 13.37
C TYR A 187 -30.45 2.29 14.16
N LYS A 188 -31.30 3.31 14.35
CA LYS A 188 -30.95 4.49 15.16
C LYS A 188 -30.67 4.13 16.62
N THR A 189 -31.48 3.26 17.21
CA THR A 189 -31.25 2.75 18.57
C THR A 189 -29.94 1.96 18.65
N TYR A 190 -29.64 1.15 17.64
CA TYR A 190 -28.38 0.41 17.53
C TYR A 190 -27.15 1.35 17.45
N ASP A 191 -27.23 2.39 16.63
CA ASP A 191 -26.14 3.36 16.44
C ASP A 191 -25.83 4.14 17.74
N GLN A 192 -26.87 4.51 18.50
CA GLN A 192 -26.71 5.16 19.81
C GLN A 192 -25.96 4.28 20.82
N ILE A 193 -26.36 3.00 20.96
CA ILE A 193 -25.75 2.06 21.90
C ILE A 193 -24.28 1.81 21.56
N ILE A 194 -23.97 1.65 20.27
CA ILE A 194 -22.59 1.48 19.83
C ILE A 194 -21.76 2.73 20.06
N GLY A 195 -22.31 3.91 19.75
CA GLY A 195 -21.63 5.19 19.97
C GLY A 195 -21.24 5.43 21.43
N GLU A 196 -22.09 5.04 22.38
CA GLU A 196 -21.81 5.10 23.81
C GLU A 196 -20.72 4.11 24.25
N THR A 197 -20.76 2.89 23.71
CA THR A 197 -19.76 1.85 24.02
C THR A 197 -18.35 2.25 23.54
N TYR A 198 -18.24 2.86 22.36
CA TYR A 198 -16.95 3.29 21.78
C TYR A 198 -16.34 4.53 22.47
N LYS A 199 -17.15 5.40 23.10
CA LYS A 199 -16.64 6.56 23.85
C LYS A 199 -15.92 6.16 25.14
N GLN A 200 -16.23 5.00 25.71
CA GLN A 200 -15.62 4.50 26.94
C GLN A 200 -14.27 3.80 26.73
N GLU A 201 -13.92 3.41 25.49
CA GLU A 201 -12.69 2.68 25.16
C GLU A 201 -11.57 3.56 24.56
N ARG A 202 -11.74 4.90 24.46
CA ARG A 202 -10.64 5.78 24.01
C ARG A 202 -9.57 5.92 25.10
N PRO A 203 -8.30 5.59 24.84
CA PRO A 203 -7.20 6.08 25.68
C PRO A 203 -7.08 7.62 25.53
N PRO A 204 -6.57 8.33 26.56
CA PRO A 204 -6.40 9.78 26.49
C PRO A 204 -5.41 10.16 25.37
N PRO A 205 -5.50 11.38 24.81
CA PRO A 205 -4.57 11.83 23.79
C PRO A 205 -3.18 12.01 24.41
N GLU A 206 -2.18 11.31 23.87
CA GLU A 206 -0.78 11.61 24.17
C GLU A 206 -0.37 12.88 23.41
N ASP A 207 0.11 13.86 24.17
CA ASP A 207 0.73 15.09 23.68
C ASP A 207 2.05 14.76 22.94
N ASP A 208 2.10 15.19 21.68
CA ASP A 208 3.25 15.68 20.89
C ASP A 208 4.68 15.15 21.19
N ILE A 209 5.31 14.47 20.20
CA ILE A 209 6.52 14.93 19.46
C ILE A 209 7.12 13.81 18.56
N SER A 210 7.38 14.21 17.30
CA SER A 210 8.40 13.75 16.32
C SER A 210 8.12 12.56 15.37
N ALA A 211 7.75 12.96 14.15
CA ALA A 211 8.43 12.69 12.87
C ALA A 211 9.41 11.50 12.73
N VAL A 212 9.25 10.83 11.57
CA VAL A 212 10.14 9.87 10.89
C VAL A 212 9.95 8.41 11.34
N VAL A 213 9.06 7.67 10.67
CA VAL A 213 9.33 6.76 9.55
C VAL A 213 7.98 6.47 8.88
N VAL A 214 7.81 6.85 7.61
CA VAL A 214 6.69 6.38 6.77
C VAL A 214 7.04 4.95 6.37
N GLU A 215 6.78 4.00 7.26
CA GLU A 215 6.66 2.60 6.90
C GLU A 215 5.26 2.41 6.32
N GLU A 216 5.17 1.63 5.25
CA GLU A 216 3.92 1.17 4.66
C GLU A 216 3.12 0.42 5.73
N GLU A 217 2.32 1.14 6.51
CA GLU A 217 1.26 0.53 7.28
C GLU A 217 0.30 -0.10 6.26
N GLN A 218 0.48 -1.40 6.09
CA GLN A 218 -0.63 -2.30 5.86
C GLN A 218 -1.65 -1.98 6.95
N GLU A 219 -2.56 -1.05 6.67
CA GLU A 219 -3.82 -0.94 7.39
C GLU A 219 -4.50 -2.30 7.25
N ASP A 220 -4.27 -3.18 8.24
CA ASP A 220 -5.13 -4.32 8.46
C ASP A 220 -6.57 -3.80 8.46
N PRO A 221 -7.49 -4.46 7.72
CA PRO A 221 -8.85 -3.98 7.65
C PRO A 221 -9.40 -3.89 9.07
N PRO A 222 -10.07 -2.77 9.45
CA PRO A 222 -10.72 -2.69 10.75
C PRO A 222 -11.63 -3.91 10.89
N VAL A 223 -11.46 -4.66 11.98
CA VAL A 223 -12.24 -5.86 12.28
C VAL A 223 -13.72 -5.51 12.11
N ASP A 224 -14.40 -6.15 11.15
CA ASP A 224 -15.82 -5.93 10.92
C ASP A 224 -16.59 -6.45 12.14
N HIS A 225 -16.92 -5.56 13.08
CA HIS A 225 -17.69 -5.84 14.30
C HIS A 225 -19.17 -6.18 14.00
N GLY A 226 -19.47 -6.75 12.83
CA GLY A 226 -20.82 -7.09 12.39
C GLY A 226 -21.66 -5.89 11.98
N ARG A 227 -21.07 -4.70 11.79
CA ARG A 227 -21.80 -3.46 11.44
C ARG A 227 -22.30 -3.44 9.99
N THR A 228 -21.68 -4.24 9.11
CA THR A 228 -22.02 -4.29 7.69
C THR A 228 -23.45 -4.77 7.43
N SER A 229 -23.92 -5.79 8.17
CA SER A 229 -25.25 -6.39 7.91
C SER A 229 -26.42 -5.47 8.29
N PRO A 230 -26.44 -4.86 9.50
CA PRO A 230 -27.45 -3.84 9.84
C PRO A 230 -27.41 -2.63 8.91
N LEU A 231 -26.20 -2.19 8.50
CA LEU A 231 -26.05 -1.08 7.56
C LEU A 231 -26.70 -1.38 6.20
N LEU A 232 -26.51 -2.60 5.66
CA LEU A 232 -27.15 -3.00 4.40
C LEU A 232 -28.68 -3.01 4.52
N ALA A 233 -29.22 -3.45 5.66
CA ALA A 233 -30.65 -3.48 5.90
C ALA A 233 -31.26 -2.07 6.04
N VAL A 234 -30.60 -1.13 6.72
CA VAL A 234 -31.09 0.25 6.79
C VAL A 234 -30.99 0.97 5.44
N VAL A 235 -29.96 0.70 4.64
CA VAL A 235 -29.88 1.21 3.26
C VAL A 235 -31.05 0.70 2.42
N ALA A 236 -31.48 -0.55 2.61
CA ALA A 236 -32.68 -1.06 1.95
C ALA A 236 -33.96 -0.34 2.38
N ALA A 237 -34.12 -0.05 3.67
CA ALA A 237 -35.26 0.73 4.16
C ALA A 237 -35.30 2.16 3.59
N TYR A 238 -34.13 2.81 3.43
CA TYR A 238 -34.05 4.10 2.76
C TYR A 238 -34.33 4.02 1.25
N ALA A 239 -34.01 2.89 0.60
CA ALA A 239 -34.36 2.66 -0.79
C ALA A 239 -35.89 2.49 -0.98
N MET A 240 -36.60 1.92 0.01
CA MET A 240 -38.07 1.83 0.00
C MET A 240 -38.75 3.19 0.15
N THR A 241 -38.13 4.10 0.90
CA THR A 241 -38.63 5.46 1.16
C THR A 241 -38.07 6.51 0.19
N ASN A 242 -37.35 6.09 -0.86
CA ASN A 242 -36.68 6.96 -1.84
C ASN A 242 -35.78 8.05 -1.20
N SER A 243 -35.19 7.77 -0.04
CA SER A 243 -34.42 8.73 0.76
C SER A 243 -32.91 8.51 0.66
N PHE A 244 -32.32 8.84 -0.50
CA PHE A 244 -30.88 8.60 -0.74
C PHE A 244 -29.95 9.44 0.14
N ALA A 245 -30.30 10.70 0.41
CA ALA A 245 -29.47 11.60 1.21
C ALA A 245 -29.23 11.06 2.64
N GLU A 246 -30.29 10.56 3.28
CA GLU A 246 -30.20 9.95 4.62
C GLU A 246 -29.42 8.63 4.59
N ALA A 247 -29.62 7.80 3.55
CA ALA A 247 -28.81 6.60 3.36
C ALA A 247 -27.31 6.93 3.26
N LEU A 248 -26.97 8.02 2.56
CA LEU A 248 -25.58 8.47 2.41
C LEU A 248 -25.00 8.97 3.73
N LYS A 249 -25.73 9.80 4.49
CA LYS A 249 -25.31 10.25 5.83
C LYS A 249 -25.01 9.06 6.74
N THR A 250 -25.94 8.11 6.82
CA THR A 250 -25.79 6.90 7.63
C THR A 250 -24.57 6.07 7.18
N TYR A 251 -24.43 5.84 5.87
CA TYR A 251 -23.32 5.06 5.32
C TYR A 251 -21.94 5.65 5.64
N ILE A 252 -21.80 6.98 5.57
CA ILE A 252 -20.54 7.66 5.89
C ILE A 252 -20.24 7.55 7.39
N ALA A 253 -21.24 7.81 8.24
CA ALA A 253 -21.08 7.81 9.69
C ALA A 253 -20.64 6.45 10.26
N THR A 254 -21.08 5.34 9.65
CA THR A 254 -20.70 3.99 10.11
C THR A 254 -19.24 3.63 9.78
N GLU A 255 -18.61 4.30 8.81
CA GLU A 255 -17.27 4.03 8.27
C GLU A 255 -17.00 2.57 7.82
N ALA A 256 -18.05 1.76 7.64
CA ALA A 256 -17.93 0.34 7.33
C ALA A 256 -17.55 0.08 5.86
N ARG A 257 -16.52 -0.74 5.64
CA ARG A 257 -16.12 -1.18 4.28
C ARG A 257 -17.00 -2.35 3.83
N ILE A 258 -17.99 -2.10 2.97
CA ILE A 258 -18.84 -3.15 2.43
C ILE A 258 -18.12 -3.93 1.30
N SER A 259 -17.77 -5.18 1.57
CA SER A 259 -17.20 -6.10 0.57
C SER A 259 -18.23 -6.52 -0.49
N GLY A 260 -17.78 -6.87 -1.69
CA GLY A 260 -18.66 -7.40 -2.75
C GLY A 260 -19.36 -8.71 -2.35
N PHE A 261 -18.76 -9.49 -1.46
CA PHE A 261 -19.38 -10.69 -0.88
C PHE A 261 -20.56 -10.33 0.02
N HIS A 262 -20.42 -9.33 0.90
CA HIS A 262 -21.51 -8.87 1.76
C HIS A 262 -22.67 -8.29 0.94
N LYS A 263 -22.37 -7.53 -0.12
CA LYS A 263 -23.40 -7.04 -1.06
C LYS A 263 -24.17 -8.18 -1.72
N SER A 264 -23.46 -9.14 -2.33
CA SER A 264 -24.12 -10.24 -3.07
C SER A 264 -24.90 -11.16 -2.13
N LYS A 265 -24.39 -11.42 -0.93
CA LYS A 265 -25.11 -12.17 0.12
C LYS A 265 -26.39 -11.45 0.54
N PHE A 266 -26.33 -10.15 0.80
CA PHE A 266 -27.50 -9.35 1.18
C PHE A 266 -28.56 -9.30 0.08
N LEU A 267 -28.16 -9.05 -1.17
CA LEU A 267 -29.10 -8.99 -2.29
C LEU A 267 -29.87 -10.30 -2.49
N ARG A 268 -29.28 -11.46 -2.19
CA ARG A 268 -29.97 -12.77 -2.21
C ARG A 268 -31.01 -12.94 -1.09
N HIS A 269 -30.95 -12.14 -0.03
CA HIS A 269 -31.93 -12.17 1.05
C HIS A 269 -33.16 -11.30 0.77
N LEU A 270 -33.09 -10.38 -0.20
CA LEU A 270 -34.25 -9.61 -0.62
C LEU A 270 -35.18 -10.47 -1.47
N THR A 271 -36.46 -10.48 -1.12
CA THR A 271 -37.50 -11.29 -1.78
C THR A 271 -38.12 -10.58 -2.99
N ASP A 272 -38.19 -9.24 -2.94
CA ASP A 272 -38.71 -8.39 -4.02
C ASP A 272 -37.61 -8.02 -5.04
N PRO A 273 -37.74 -8.43 -6.33
CA PRO A 273 -36.80 -8.07 -7.39
C PRO A 273 -36.69 -6.56 -7.67
N ALA A 274 -37.79 -5.80 -7.49
CA ALA A 274 -37.79 -4.36 -7.72
C ALA A 274 -36.97 -3.63 -6.63
N LEU A 275 -37.20 -3.99 -5.37
CA LEU A 275 -36.39 -3.54 -4.25
C LEU A 275 -34.92 -3.95 -4.41
N GLN A 276 -34.65 -5.19 -4.82
CA GLN A 276 -33.28 -5.67 -5.04
C GLN A 276 -32.51 -4.77 -6.03
N LYS A 277 -33.14 -4.42 -7.16
CA LYS A 277 -32.54 -3.52 -8.16
C LYS A 277 -32.35 -2.10 -7.62
N SER A 278 -33.32 -1.58 -6.86
CA SER A 278 -33.22 -0.26 -6.22
C SER A 278 -32.05 -0.20 -5.22
N VAL A 279 -31.94 -1.22 -4.36
CA VAL A 279 -30.85 -1.32 -3.37
C VAL A 279 -29.49 -1.46 -4.06
N GLU A 280 -29.40 -2.24 -5.12
CA GLU A 280 -28.16 -2.35 -5.90
C GLU A 280 -27.71 -0.99 -6.46
N GLN A 281 -28.65 -0.20 -6.99
CA GLN A 281 -28.38 1.16 -7.45
C GLN A 281 -27.95 2.09 -6.31
N TYR A 282 -28.61 2.02 -5.15
CA TYR A 282 -28.23 2.77 -3.95
C TYR A 282 -26.81 2.41 -3.52
N LEU A 283 -26.48 1.12 -3.39
CA LEU A 283 -25.16 0.66 -2.99
C LEU A 283 -24.08 1.10 -3.99
N HIS A 284 -24.36 1.07 -5.30
CA HIS A 284 -23.45 1.60 -6.32
C HIS A 284 -23.20 3.10 -6.12
N ARG A 285 -24.26 3.90 -5.95
CA ARG A 285 -24.18 5.35 -5.70
C ARG A 285 -23.40 5.66 -4.42
N LEU A 286 -23.70 4.96 -3.31
CA LEU A 286 -23.04 5.10 -2.01
C LEU A 286 -21.55 4.77 -2.08
N THR A 287 -21.18 3.68 -2.75
CA THR A 287 -19.75 3.34 -2.92
C THR A 287 -19.00 4.33 -3.79
N THR A 288 -19.66 4.90 -4.81
CA THR A 288 -19.08 5.98 -5.60
C THR A 288 -18.88 7.23 -4.76
N ALA A 289 -19.89 7.63 -3.96
CA ALA A 289 -19.80 8.80 -3.08
C ALA A 289 -18.70 8.64 -2.02
N SER A 290 -18.64 7.47 -1.37
CA SER A 290 -17.62 7.14 -0.37
C SER A 290 -16.19 7.16 -0.94
N LEU A 291 -16.03 6.75 -2.20
CA LEU A 291 -14.74 6.84 -2.88
C LEU A 291 -14.35 8.31 -3.14
N VAL A 292 -15.29 9.13 -3.62
CA VAL A 292 -15.06 10.57 -3.85
C VAL A 292 -14.77 11.33 -2.55
N ALA A 293 -15.41 10.92 -1.45
CA ALA A 293 -15.15 11.48 -0.11
C ALA A 293 -13.70 11.29 0.37
N ARG A 294 -12.93 10.37 -0.24
CA ARG A 294 -11.54 10.06 0.13
C ARG A 294 -10.61 10.26 -1.08
N PRO A 295 -10.18 11.51 -1.36
CA PRO A 295 -9.42 11.85 -2.58
C PRO A 295 -8.16 11.01 -2.80
N GLY A 296 -7.39 10.73 -1.73
CA GLY A 296 -6.19 9.89 -1.82
C GLY A 296 -6.49 8.43 -2.20
N SER A 297 -7.58 7.87 -1.67
CA SER A 297 -8.05 6.53 -2.03
C SER A 297 -8.58 6.48 -3.47
N LEU A 298 -9.33 7.50 -3.89
CA LEU A 298 -9.81 7.64 -5.28
C LEU A 298 -8.63 7.70 -6.25
N SER A 299 -7.66 8.58 -6.01
CA SER A 299 -6.47 8.75 -6.86
C SER A 299 -5.73 7.42 -7.04
N ARG A 300 -5.45 6.71 -5.94
CA ARG A 300 -4.79 5.40 -5.98
C ARG A 300 -5.63 4.36 -6.72
N HIS A 301 -6.94 4.36 -6.53
CA HIS A 301 -7.84 3.45 -7.24
C HIS A 301 -7.84 3.71 -8.75
N VAL A 302 -7.91 4.97 -9.16
CA VAL A 302 -7.88 5.42 -10.55
C VAL A 302 -6.54 5.07 -11.22
N ILE A 303 -5.42 5.36 -10.56
CA ILE A 303 -4.08 5.01 -11.08
C ILE A 303 -3.95 3.50 -11.28
N ASN A 304 -4.44 2.69 -10.34
CA ASN A 304 -4.44 1.23 -10.46
C ASN A 304 -5.32 0.73 -11.63
N LEU A 305 -6.41 1.42 -11.93
CA LEU A 305 -7.30 1.12 -13.06
C LEU A 305 -6.80 1.70 -14.40
N GLY A 306 -5.80 2.59 -14.38
CA GLY A 306 -5.19 3.20 -15.57
C GLY A 306 -4.34 2.26 -16.42
N GLN A 307 -4.37 0.95 -16.14
CA GLN A 307 -3.77 -0.06 -17.01
C GLN A 307 -4.69 -0.34 -18.21
N ALA A 308 -4.11 -0.61 -19.38
CA ALA A 308 -4.86 -0.85 -20.62
C ALA A 308 -5.94 -1.94 -20.49
N SER A 309 -5.73 -2.96 -19.65
CA SER A 309 -6.68 -4.05 -19.42
C SER A 309 -7.94 -3.65 -18.63
N THR A 310 -7.89 -2.54 -17.88
CA THR A 310 -8.97 -2.11 -16.97
C THR A 310 -9.66 -0.82 -17.39
N ILE A 311 -9.34 -0.30 -18.59
CA ILE A 311 -9.81 1.01 -19.07
C ILE A 311 -11.33 1.16 -19.09
N HIS A 312 -12.08 0.12 -19.45
CA HIS A 312 -13.55 0.16 -19.44
C HIS A 312 -14.13 0.30 -18.02
N THR A 313 -13.45 -0.26 -17.02
CA THR A 313 -13.85 -0.10 -15.61
C THR A 313 -13.58 1.33 -15.15
N LEU A 314 -12.45 1.91 -15.57
CA LEU A 314 -12.11 3.30 -15.29
C LEU A 314 -13.11 4.26 -15.94
N GLU A 315 -13.45 4.04 -17.21
CA GLU A 315 -14.44 4.82 -17.95
C GLU A 315 -15.83 4.72 -17.30
N HIS A 316 -16.25 3.52 -16.90
CA HIS A 316 -17.52 3.33 -16.19
C HIS A 316 -17.56 4.07 -14.85
N LEU A 317 -16.46 4.04 -14.08
CA LEU A 317 -16.34 4.80 -12.84
C LEU A 317 -16.44 6.30 -13.10
N TYR A 318 -15.73 6.80 -14.11
CA TYR A 318 -15.75 8.20 -14.51
C TYR A 318 -17.17 8.66 -14.90
N ASN A 319 -17.85 7.91 -15.77
CA ASN A 319 -19.22 8.21 -16.18
C ASN A 319 -20.22 8.10 -15.01
N SER A 320 -20.02 7.17 -14.07
CA SER A 320 -20.84 7.06 -12.86
C SER A 320 -20.72 8.31 -11.98
N ILE A 321 -19.52 8.87 -11.85
CA ILE A 321 -19.26 10.11 -11.12
C ILE A 321 -19.88 11.31 -11.83
N LEU A 322 -19.73 11.43 -13.16
CA LEU A 322 -20.38 12.50 -13.91
C LEU A 322 -21.91 12.48 -13.77
N LYS A 323 -22.50 11.28 -13.80
CA LYS A 323 -23.94 11.11 -13.55
C LYS A 323 -24.32 11.48 -12.12
N ALA A 324 -23.43 11.26 -11.16
CA ALA A 324 -23.63 11.65 -9.76
C ALA A 324 -23.58 13.18 -9.54
N ILE A 325 -22.85 13.91 -10.39
CA ILE A 325 -22.74 15.37 -10.35
C ILE A 325 -23.86 16.06 -11.16
N SER A 326 -24.18 15.51 -12.33
CA SER A 326 -24.97 16.20 -13.38
C SER A 326 -26.27 15.46 -13.75
N GLY A 327 -26.58 14.35 -13.09
CA GLY A 327 -27.78 13.56 -13.38
C GLY A 327 -29.06 14.19 -12.84
N HIS A 328 -30.20 13.52 -13.09
CA HIS A 328 -31.53 13.96 -12.61
C HIS A 328 -31.63 14.09 -11.09
N GLU A 329 -30.84 13.32 -10.33
CA GLU A 329 -30.73 13.38 -8.87
C GLU A 329 -29.25 13.48 -8.45
N PRO A 330 -28.65 14.67 -8.52
CA PRO A 330 -27.25 14.84 -8.23
C PRO A 330 -26.99 14.74 -6.72
N TYR A 331 -26.05 13.88 -6.34
CA TYR A 331 -25.66 13.64 -4.94
C TYR A 331 -24.18 13.95 -4.67
N LEU A 332 -23.45 14.33 -5.72
CA LEU A 332 -22.12 14.91 -5.64
C LEU A 332 -22.17 16.35 -6.16
N ALA A 333 -21.33 17.18 -5.59
CA ALA A 333 -21.09 18.54 -6.05
C ALA A 333 -19.90 18.56 -7.03
N ALA A 334 -19.98 19.40 -8.06
CA ALA A 334 -18.83 19.64 -8.93
C ALA A 334 -17.77 20.46 -8.21
N ARG A 335 -18.22 21.38 -7.35
CA ARG A 335 -17.40 22.36 -6.64
C ARG A 335 -17.79 22.45 -5.16
N PRO A 336 -16.87 22.83 -4.25
CA PRO A 336 -17.18 22.96 -2.82
C PRO A 336 -18.33 23.94 -2.50
N GLU A 337 -18.56 24.95 -3.33
CA GLU A 337 -19.62 25.94 -3.12
C GLU A 337 -21.03 25.37 -3.39
N GLU A 338 -21.13 24.23 -4.07
CA GLU A 338 -22.39 23.57 -4.41
C GLU A 338 -22.80 22.50 -3.36
N LEU A 339 -22.08 22.43 -2.24
CA LEU A 339 -22.42 21.52 -1.14
C LEU A 339 -23.78 21.90 -0.53
N SER A 340 -24.60 20.89 -0.28
CA SER A 340 -25.96 21.04 0.27
C SER A 340 -26.36 19.81 1.07
N GLU A 341 -27.55 19.83 1.69
CA GLU A 341 -28.12 18.66 2.39
C GLU A 341 -28.33 17.44 1.47
N THR A 342 -28.26 17.61 0.15
CA THR A 342 -28.37 16.52 -0.84
C THR A 342 -27.02 16.19 -1.51
N ARG A 343 -26.04 17.11 -1.45
CA ARG A 343 -24.72 17.00 -2.06
C ARG A 343 -23.64 17.15 -1.01
N PHE A 344 -23.22 16.03 -0.43
CA PHE A 344 -22.30 16.01 0.72
C PHE A 344 -20.84 16.18 0.35
N PHE A 345 -20.46 15.81 -0.87
CA PHE A 345 -19.07 15.78 -1.29
C PHE A 345 -18.89 16.46 -2.63
N ALA A 346 -17.83 17.25 -2.73
CA ALA A 346 -17.38 17.83 -3.97
C ALA A 346 -16.26 16.98 -4.56
N MET A 347 -16.25 16.83 -5.88
CA MET A 347 -15.08 16.29 -6.56
C MET A 347 -13.91 17.27 -6.42
N THR A 348 -12.75 16.77 -6.01
CA THR A 348 -11.54 17.58 -5.85
C THR A 348 -10.76 17.70 -7.16
N GLU A 349 -9.96 18.75 -7.29
CA GLU A 349 -9.02 18.90 -8.41
C GLU A 349 -8.08 17.68 -8.55
N VAL A 350 -7.64 17.12 -7.41
CA VAL A 350 -6.82 15.90 -7.38
C VAL A 350 -7.55 14.73 -8.04
N GLY A 351 -8.84 14.56 -7.77
CA GLY A 351 -9.66 13.52 -8.39
C GLY A 351 -9.74 13.66 -9.91
N TRP A 352 -10.02 14.87 -10.41
CA TRP A 352 -10.03 15.15 -11.86
C TRP A 352 -8.67 14.92 -12.50
N THR A 353 -7.60 15.35 -11.84
CA THR A 353 -6.21 15.17 -12.28
C THR A 353 -5.86 13.68 -12.39
N SER A 354 -6.27 12.85 -11.42
CA SER A 354 -6.05 11.41 -11.46
C SER A 354 -6.72 10.75 -12.66
N PHE A 355 -7.97 11.11 -12.99
CA PHE A 355 -8.64 10.57 -14.18
C PHE A 355 -7.94 11.01 -15.46
N GLN A 356 -7.57 12.28 -15.56
CA GLN A 356 -6.90 12.80 -16.74
C GLN A 356 -5.56 12.10 -16.99
N THR A 357 -4.72 12.02 -15.96
CA THR A 357 -3.41 11.36 -16.05
C THR A 357 -3.54 9.86 -16.33
N ALA A 358 -4.54 9.18 -15.74
CA ALA A 358 -4.81 7.77 -16.02
C ALA A 358 -5.27 7.52 -17.47
N PHE A 359 -6.13 8.37 -18.04
CA PHE A 359 -6.54 8.24 -19.45
C PHE A 359 -5.39 8.52 -20.42
N ILE A 360 -4.52 9.49 -20.12
CA ILE A 360 -3.32 9.77 -20.91
C ILE A 360 -2.36 8.56 -20.88
N LYS A 361 -2.08 8.00 -19.69
CA LYS A 361 -1.21 6.82 -19.54
C LYS A 361 -1.80 5.56 -20.21
N ALA A 362 -3.12 5.50 -20.39
CA ALA A 362 -3.81 4.44 -21.10
C ALA A 362 -3.94 4.68 -22.62
N GLU A 363 -3.28 5.72 -23.16
CA GLU A 363 -3.31 6.11 -24.59
C GLU A 363 -4.72 6.42 -25.14
N ARG A 364 -5.66 6.81 -24.25
CA ARG A 364 -7.04 7.19 -24.62
C ARG A 364 -7.20 8.70 -24.68
N ALA A 365 -6.68 9.29 -25.75
CA ALA A 365 -6.77 10.74 -26.00
C ALA A 365 -8.21 11.24 -26.11
N ASP A 366 -9.14 10.40 -26.57
CA ASP A 366 -10.57 10.69 -26.65
C ASP A 366 -11.20 10.91 -25.27
N LEU A 367 -10.90 10.02 -24.30
CA LEU A 367 -11.39 10.15 -22.92
C LEU A 367 -10.69 11.30 -22.18
N ALA A 368 -9.38 11.51 -22.42
CA ALA A 368 -8.65 12.65 -21.88
C ALA A 368 -9.20 14.00 -22.40
N ALA A 369 -9.62 14.08 -23.67
CA ALA A 369 -10.28 15.25 -24.23
C ALA A 369 -11.69 15.46 -23.62
N LYS A 370 -12.41 14.36 -23.36
CA LYS A 370 -13.72 14.40 -22.71
C LYS A 370 -13.65 15.05 -21.32
N VAL A 371 -12.63 14.72 -20.51
CA VAL A 371 -12.45 15.33 -19.19
C VAL A 371 -12.33 16.85 -19.27
N TRP A 372 -11.61 17.38 -20.26
CA TRP A 372 -11.51 18.83 -20.46
C TRP A 372 -12.85 19.47 -20.83
N ALA A 373 -13.62 18.81 -21.71
CA ALA A 373 -14.96 19.27 -22.06
C ALA A 373 -15.85 19.29 -20.81
N ASP A 374 -15.82 18.22 -20.01
CA ASP A 374 -16.62 18.10 -18.80
C ASP A 374 -16.22 19.16 -17.74
N LEU A 375 -14.92 19.41 -17.51
CA LEU A 375 -14.45 20.49 -16.63
C LEU A 375 -14.98 21.86 -17.06
N LYS A 376 -15.03 22.13 -18.37
CA LYS A 376 -15.60 23.38 -18.91
C LYS A 376 -17.11 23.45 -18.69
N THR A 377 -17.85 22.36 -18.91
CA THR A 377 -19.30 22.33 -18.65
C THR A 377 -19.64 22.52 -17.17
N LEU A 378 -18.79 22.02 -16.28
CA LEU A 378 -18.94 22.13 -14.83
C LEU A 378 -18.37 23.45 -14.27
N ASN A 379 -17.85 24.34 -15.12
CA ASN A 379 -17.20 25.60 -14.72
C ASN A 379 -16.10 25.41 -13.67
N ILE A 380 -15.31 24.35 -13.80
CA ILE A 380 -14.16 24.07 -12.94
C ILE A 380 -12.92 24.63 -13.63
N THR A 381 -12.25 25.58 -12.97
CA THR A 381 -10.98 26.14 -13.44
C THR A 381 -9.83 25.27 -12.94
N PRO A 382 -9.05 24.63 -13.82
CA PRO A 382 -7.91 23.81 -13.43
C PRO A 382 -6.82 24.68 -12.77
N GLY A 383 -6.35 24.24 -11.61
CA GLY A 383 -5.24 24.89 -10.91
C GLY A 383 -3.89 24.48 -11.48
N VAL A 384 -2.83 25.11 -10.96
CA VAL A 384 -1.44 24.81 -11.34
C VAL A 384 -1.11 23.32 -11.12
N ALA A 385 -1.63 22.72 -10.05
CA ALA A 385 -1.36 21.33 -9.69
C ALA A 385 -1.82 20.34 -10.77
N MET A 386 -3.00 20.54 -11.36
CA MET A 386 -3.48 19.72 -12.47
C MET A 386 -2.54 19.84 -13.69
N TRP A 387 -2.14 21.05 -14.07
CA TRP A 387 -1.22 21.27 -15.19
C TRP A 387 0.16 20.65 -14.95
N THR A 388 0.74 20.82 -13.75
CA THR A 388 2.01 20.21 -13.36
C THR A 388 1.95 18.69 -13.49
N ALA A 389 0.89 18.06 -13.00
CA ALA A 389 0.72 16.61 -13.09
C ALA A 389 0.60 16.11 -14.54
N LEU A 390 0.02 16.91 -15.45
CA LEU A 390 -0.03 16.60 -16.87
C LEU A 390 1.34 16.71 -17.53
N LEU A 391 2.10 17.78 -17.23
CA LEU A 391 3.47 17.93 -17.70
C LEU A 391 4.36 16.79 -17.22
N ASP A 392 4.25 16.38 -15.95
CA ASP A 392 4.95 15.21 -15.41
C ASP A 392 4.50 13.91 -16.09
N THR A 393 3.20 13.77 -16.41
CA THR A 393 2.69 12.59 -17.12
C THR A 393 3.25 12.51 -18.54
N TYR A 394 3.30 13.62 -19.28
CA TYR A 394 3.93 13.65 -20.61
C TYR A 394 5.45 13.52 -20.53
N ALA A 395 6.08 13.95 -19.43
CA ALA A 395 7.49 13.70 -19.16
C ALA A 395 7.79 12.21 -19.00
N ASP A 396 6.97 11.50 -18.22
CA ASP A 396 7.06 10.03 -18.08
C ASP A 396 6.93 9.33 -19.44
N LEU A 397 6.06 9.85 -20.32
CA LEU A 397 5.81 9.31 -21.66
C LEU A 397 6.84 9.77 -22.71
N ARG A 398 7.74 10.71 -22.38
CA ARG A 398 8.72 11.32 -23.29
C ARG A 398 8.08 11.92 -24.55
N ASP A 399 7.02 12.68 -24.35
CA ASP A 399 6.32 13.39 -25.42
C ASP A 399 6.50 14.91 -25.26
N SER A 400 7.58 15.47 -25.84
CA SER A 400 7.82 16.91 -25.81
C SER A 400 6.76 17.74 -26.52
N GLN A 401 6.14 17.21 -27.58
CA GLN A 401 5.15 17.96 -28.35
C GLN A 401 3.88 18.21 -27.53
N GLN A 402 3.37 17.17 -26.88
CA GLN A 402 2.21 17.30 -25.99
C GLN A 402 2.56 18.08 -24.72
N SER A 403 3.78 17.91 -24.18
CA SER A 403 4.24 18.70 -23.03
C SER A 403 4.30 20.21 -23.36
N MET A 404 4.84 20.59 -24.51
CA MET A 404 4.87 21.99 -24.98
C MET A 404 3.48 22.54 -25.30
N THR A 405 2.60 21.73 -25.87
CA THR A 405 1.20 22.12 -26.11
C THR A 405 0.46 22.37 -24.79
N THR A 406 0.67 21.49 -23.80
CA THR A 406 0.13 21.60 -22.44
C THR A 406 0.67 22.85 -21.75
N TRP A 407 1.96 23.14 -21.89
CA TRP A 407 2.57 24.36 -21.35
C TRP A 407 1.96 25.64 -21.95
N ASN A 408 1.82 25.69 -23.28
CA ASN A 408 1.26 26.87 -23.95
C ASN A 408 -0.23 27.08 -23.60
N THR A 409 -1.00 25.99 -23.48
CA THR A 409 -2.41 26.06 -23.07
C THR A 409 -2.57 26.49 -21.61
N MET A 410 -1.70 26.04 -20.71
CA MET A 410 -1.63 26.53 -19.33
C MET A 410 -1.41 28.06 -19.27
N LEU A 411 -0.48 28.58 -20.07
CA LEU A 411 -0.21 30.03 -20.14
C LEU A 411 -1.38 30.82 -20.75
N GLN A 412 -2.01 30.29 -21.81
CA GLN A 412 -3.20 30.91 -22.42
C GLN A 412 -4.40 30.94 -21.47
N ALA A 413 -4.51 29.95 -20.57
CA ALA A 413 -5.49 29.94 -19.50
C ALA A 413 -5.19 30.95 -18.38
N GLY A 414 -4.08 31.69 -18.46
CA GLY A 414 -3.67 32.69 -17.46
C GLY A 414 -3.08 32.08 -16.18
N ILE A 415 -2.77 30.78 -16.19
CA ILE A 415 -2.21 30.08 -15.04
C ILE A 415 -0.69 30.28 -15.01
N LYS A 416 -0.17 30.81 -13.89
CA LYS A 416 1.26 31.02 -13.70
C LYS A 416 1.96 29.69 -13.36
N PRO A 417 2.98 29.27 -14.12
CA PRO A 417 3.73 28.05 -13.82
C PRO A 417 4.50 28.15 -12.50
N ASP A 418 4.52 27.06 -11.75
CA ASP A 418 5.33 26.90 -10.54
C ASP A 418 6.68 26.23 -10.83
N GLU A 419 7.54 26.10 -9.81
CA GLU A 419 8.86 25.49 -9.99
C GLU A 419 8.78 24.03 -10.48
N LEU A 420 7.73 23.29 -10.09
CA LEU A 420 7.53 21.90 -10.52
C LEU A 420 7.10 21.82 -11.99
N SER A 421 6.27 22.75 -12.46
CA SER A 421 5.91 22.88 -13.87
C SER A 421 7.15 23.09 -14.73
N TYR A 422 8.04 24.02 -14.31
CA TYR A 422 9.31 24.28 -14.99
C TYR A 422 10.23 23.05 -14.98
N ARG A 423 10.35 22.35 -13.85
CA ARG A 423 11.13 21.11 -13.76
C ARG A 423 10.64 20.08 -14.77
N ALA A 424 9.32 19.86 -14.84
CA ALA A 424 8.71 18.86 -15.71
C ALA A 424 8.99 19.16 -17.19
N ILE A 425 8.66 20.38 -17.67
CA ILE A 425 8.86 20.75 -19.09
C ILE A 425 10.35 20.73 -19.49
N ILE A 426 11.23 21.23 -18.62
CA ILE A 426 12.68 21.24 -18.86
C ILE A 426 13.19 19.79 -18.98
N SER A 427 12.75 18.88 -18.10
CA SER A 427 13.13 17.47 -18.17
C SER A 427 12.78 16.87 -19.53
N VAL A 428 11.54 17.08 -20.01
CA VAL A 428 11.09 16.52 -21.30
C VAL A 428 11.92 17.05 -22.47
N LEU A 429 12.20 18.36 -22.49
CA LEU A 429 13.00 18.98 -23.55
C LEU A 429 14.43 18.41 -23.58
N PHE A 430 15.04 18.17 -22.42
CA PHE A 430 16.34 17.50 -22.35
C PHE A 430 16.26 16.00 -22.70
N ASP A 431 15.16 15.32 -22.42
CA ASP A 431 14.91 13.92 -22.77
C ASP A 431 14.79 13.73 -24.30
N ASP A 432 14.14 14.68 -24.97
CA ASP A 432 13.94 14.69 -26.43
C ASP A 432 15.09 15.35 -27.22
N GLN A 433 16.23 15.57 -26.56
CA GLN A 433 17.45 16.13 -27.18
C GLN A 433 17.27 17.55 -27.75
N LEU A 434 16.43 18.37 -27.11
CA LEU A 434 16.20 19.80 -27.43
C LEU A 434 16.81 20.72 -26.34
N PRO A 435 18.14 20.74 -26.17
CA PRO A 435 18.77 21.44 -25.05
C PRO A 435 18.63 22.96 -25.10
N ASP A 436 18.60 23.57 -26.29
CA ASP A 436 18.49 25.03 -26.42
C ASP A 436 17.11 25.53 -25.99
N GLU A 437 16.05 24.79 -26.31
CA GLU A 437 14.71 25.07 -25.81
C GLU A 437 14.63 24.88 -24.29
N GLY A 438 15.20 23.79 -23.78
CA GLY A 438 15.30 23.55 -22.33
C GLY A 438 16.03 24.67 -21.59
N LEU A 439 17.15 25.15 -22.13
CA LEU A 439 17.91 26.28 -21.58
C LEU A 439 17.15 27.60 -21.68
N ASN A 440 16.40 27.83 -22.75
CA ASN A 440 15.54 29.01 -22.87
C ASN A 440 14.46 29.02 -21.78
N ARG A 441 13.81 27.87 -21.54
CA ARG A 441 12.86 27.70 -20.42
C ARG A 441 13.51 27.89 -19.07
N PHE A 442 14.74 27.41 -18.90
CA PHE A 442 15.49 27.63 -17.67
C PHE A 442 15.85 29.11 -17.43
N LYS A 443 16.19 29.86 -18.49
CA LYS A 443 16.39 31.32 -18.38
C LYS A 443 15.10 32.06 -18.02
N GLU A 444 13.95 31.64 -18.55
CA GLU A 444 12.64 32.16 -18.15
C GLU A 444 12.36 31.89 -16.66
N TYR A 445 12.70 30.68 -16.20
CA TYR A 445 12.60 30.28 -14.79
C TYR A 445 13.47 31.17 -13.89
N GLN A 446 14.75 31.37 -14.21
CA GLN A 446 15.68 32.20 -13.42
C GLN A 446 15.24 33.67 -13.31
N LYS A 447 14.53 34.21 -14.31
CA LYS A 447 13.94 35.56 -14.24
C LYS A 447 12.77 35.63 -13.26
N SER A 448 11.99 34.56 -13.21
CA SER A 448 10.73 34.50 -12.46
C SER A 448 10.92 34.06 -11.00
N PHE A 449 11.94 33.24 -10.72
CA PHE A 449 12.23 32.68 -9.42
C PHE A 449 13.65 33.04 -8.96
N LYS A 450 13.74 33.76 -7.83
CA LYS A 450 15.01 34.17 -7.19
C LYS A 450 15.24 33.47 -5.84
N GLY A 451 14.48 32.41 -5.58
CA GLY A 451 14.54 31.65 -4.34
C GLY A 451 15.68 30.63 -4.30
N HIS A 452 15.93 30.08 -3.13
CA HIS A 452 16.90 29.00 -2.88
C HIS A 452 16.20 27.78 -2.25
N SER A 453 14.94 27.57 -2.60
CA SER A 453 14.13 26.48 -2.05
C SER A 453 14.60 25.11 -2.56
N GLU A 454 14.21 24.02 -1.88
CA GLU A 454 14.46 22.65 -2.36
C GLU A 454 13.90 22.42 -3.78
N LYS A 455 12.72 22.99 -4.08
CA LYS A 455 12.13 22.96 -5.42
C LYS A 455 13.01 23.67 -6.45
N THR A 456 13.65 24.77 -6.07
CA THR A 456 14.59 25.50 -6.93
C THR A 456 15.80 24.62 -7.25
N LEU A 457 16.40 24.00 -6.23
CA LEU A 457 17.52 23.09 -6.41
C LEU A 457 17.17 21.91 -7.34
N SER A 458 15.95 21.37 -7.26
CA SER A 458 15.47 20.31 -8.16
C SER A 458 15.47 20.72 -9.64
N VAL A 459 15.09 21.96 -9.97
CA VAL A 459 15.13 22.49 -11.35
C VAL A 459 16.58 22.57 -11.85
N TYR A 460 17.48 23.16 -11.06
CA TYR A 460 18.90 23.27 -11.41
C TYR A 460 19.55 21.89 -11.61
N ASN A 461 19.26 20.94 -10.72
CA ASN A 461 19.73 19.55 -10.84
C ASN A 461 19.20 18.86 -12.10
N THR A 462 17.98 19.16 -12.53
CA THR A 462 17.40 18.65 -13.78
C THR A 462 18.16 19.17 -15.00
N VAL A 463 18.48 20.47 -15.03
CA VAL A 463 19.27 21.09 -16.12
C VAL A 463 20.69 20.55 -16.14
N LEU A 464 21.37 20.46 -14.99
CA LEU A 464 22.72 19.89 -14.89
C LEU A 464 22.75 18.45 -15.44
N ARG A 465 21.76 17.62 -15.07
CA ARG A 465 21.62 16.26 -15.57
C ARG A 465 21.40 16.21 -17.08
N GLY A 466 20.51 17.07 -17.59
CA GLY A 466 20.22 17.19 -19.01
C GLY A 466 21.45 17.58 -19.83
N LEU A 467 22.14 18.64 -19.44
CA LEU A 467 23.36 19.13 -20.09
C LEU A 467 24.47 18.08 -20.12
N LEU A 468 24.76 17.45 -18.98
CA LEU A 468 25.79 16.42 -18.88
C LEU A 468 25.42 15.16 -19.66
N ARG A 469 24.14 14.80 -19.76
CA ARG A 469 23.71 13.67 -20.60
C ARG A 469 23.93 13.94 -22.09
N LEU A 470 23.75 15.19 -22.53
CA LEU A 470 23.97 15.64 -23.90
C LEU A 470 25.42 16.08 -24.16
N ASN A 471 26.36 15.78 -23.25
CA ASN A 471 27.77 16.14 -23.32
C ASN A 471 28.05 17.66 -23.45
N ARG A 472 27.13 18.53 -23.01
CA ARG A 472 27.31 19.99 -22.94
C ARG A 472 28.02 20.37 -21.64
N PHE A 473 29.25 19.89 -21.48
CA PHE A 473 30.00 19.97 -20.23
C PHE A 473 30.29 21.40 -19.79
N GLN A 474 30.73 22.28 -20.71
CA GLN A 474 31.10 23.65 -20.37
C GLN A 474 29.94 24.39 -19.70
N GLU A 475 28.75 24.31 -20.28
CA GLU A 475 27.55 24.95 -19.75
C GLU A 475 27.10 24.35 -18.42
N ALA A 476 27.27 23.04 -18.24
CA ALA A 476 27.01 22.41 -16.94
C ALA A 476 27.99 22.92 -15.88
N SER A 477 29.28 23.04 -16.21
CA SER A 477 30.30 23.59 -15.30
C SER A 477 30.06 25.06 -14.97
N ASP A 478 29.64 25.86 -15.95
CA ASP A 478 29.27 27.26 -15.75
C ASP A 478 28.06 27.37 -14.81
N LEU A 479 27.03 26.54 -15.02
CA LEU A 479 25.85 26.48 -14.15
C LEU A 479 26.20 26.03 -12.72
N LEU A 480 27.08 25.05 -12.55
CA LEU A 480 27.55 24.66 -11.22
C LEU A 480 28.30 25.82 -10.53
N SER A 481 29.13 26.57 -11.28
CA SER A 481 29.82 27.75 -10.73
C SER A 481 28.83 28.86 -10.36
N GLU A 482 27.78 29.06 -11.14
CA GLU A 482 26.69 29.98 -10.84
C GLU A 482 25.98 29.60 -9.53
N MET A 483 25.60 28.32 -9.39
CA MET A 483 25.01 27.77 -8.18
C MET A 483 25.87 28.02 -6.94
N GLN A 484 27.19 27.85 -7.05
CA GLN A 484 28.13 28.10 -5.95
C GLN A 484 28.26 29.58 -5.57
N LYS A 485 28.19 30.49 -6.55
CA LYS A 485 28.43 31.93 -6.33
C LYS A 485 27.19 32.69 -5.89
N ALA A 486 26.05 32.42 -6.53
CA ALA A 486 24.86 33.27 -6.42
C ALA A 486 23.53 32.51 -6.54
N GLY A 487 23.55 31.19 -6.68
CA GLY A 487 22.36 30.36 -6.85
C GLY A 487 22.10 29.39 -5.68
N PRO A 488 21.19 28.41 -5.85
CA PRO A 488 20.95 27.38 -4.84
C PRO A 488 22.22 26.56 -4.61
N LYS A 489 22.59 26.37 -3.34
CA LYS A 489 23.80 25.63 -2.96
C LYS A 489 23.76 24.21 -3.55
N PRO A 490 24.80 23.78 -4.29
CA PRO A 490 24.88 22.42 -4.78
C PRO A 490 24.81 21.41 -3.64
N ASP A 491 24.10 20.31 -3.89
CA ASP A 491 23.90 19.20 -2.96
C ASP A 491 24.56 17.91 -3.44
N VAL A 492 24.35 16.83 -2.69
CA VAL A 492 24.83 15.49 -3.06
C VAL A 492 24.35 15.07 -4.44
N VAL A 493 23.12 15.43 -4.84
CA VAL A 493 22.56 15.12 -6.16
C VAL A 493 23.28 15.88 -7.27
N SER A 494 23.58 17.18 -7.05
CA SER A 494 24.36 18.02 -7.96
C SER A 494 25.71 17.35 -8.27
N TYR A 495 26.45 16.98 -7.23
CA TYR A 495 27.77 16.39 -7.36
C TYR A 495 27.74 14.97 -7.92
N ASN A 496 26.79 14.13 -7.48
CA ASN A 496 26.58 12.80 -8.04
C ASN A 496 26.32 12.85 -9.55
N THR A 497 25.65 13.89 -10.04
CA THR A 497 25.40 14.07 -11.48
C THR A 497 26.71 14.29 -12.26
N PHE A 498 27.64 15.10 -11.73
CA PHE A 498 28.98 15.26 -12.31
C PHE A 498 29.83 13.99 -12.19
N MET A 499 29.78 13.30 -11.05
CA MET A 499 30.51 12.04 -10.86
C MET A 499 30.06 10.98 -11.86
N ALA A 500 28.75 10.83 -12.07
CA ALA A 500 28.20 9.91 -13.06
C ALA A 500 28.59 10.29 -14.49
N TYR A 501 28.75 11.58 -14.80
CA TYR A 501 29.30 12.02 -16.08
C TYR A 501 30.77 11.61 -16.25
N TYR A 502 31.64 11.96 -15.31
CA TYR A 502 33.08 11.64 -15.40
C TYR A 502 33.35 10.12 -15.39
N ALA A 503 32.58 9.36 -14.62
CA ALA A 503 32.65 7.89 -14.63
C ALA A 503 32.37 7.33 -16.04
N ARG A 504 31.35 7.83 -16.73
CA ARG A 504 31.03 7.41 -18.12
C ARG A 504 32.13 7.78 -19.12
N GLN A 505 32.84 8.88 -18.89
CA GLN A 505 33.98 9.30 -19.71
C GLN A 505 35.31 8.61 -19.33
N ASN A 506 35.31 7.74 -18.31
CA ASN A 506 36.52 7.18 -17.70
C ASN A 506 37.53 8.24 -17.20
N ASP A 507 37.05 9.45 -16.87
CA ASP A 507 37.88 10.52 -16.31
C ASP A 507 37.89 10.43 -14.77
N PHE A 508 38.67 9.47 -14.27
CA PHE A 508 38.76 9.20 -12.84
C PHE A 508 39.45 10.33 -12.05
N GLN A 509 40.27 11.15 -12.70
CA GLN A 509 40.95 12.28 -12.06
C GLN A 509 39.92 13.36 -11.71
N SER A 510 39.08 13.73 -12.68
CA SER A 510 38.02 14.73 -12.45
C SER A 510 36.97 14.20 -11.47
N LEU A 511 36.63 12.91 -11.52
CA LEU A 511 35.77 12.28 -10.51
C LEU A 511 36.34 12.42 -9.09
N SER A 512 37.64 12.15 -8.91
CA SER A 512 38.33 12.33 -7.62
C SER A 512 38.28 13.78 -7.14
N ASN A 513 38.48 14.75 -8.05
CA ASN A 513 38.37 16.17 -7.73
C ASN A 513 36.96 16.54 -7.23
N VAL A 514 35.91 15.95 -7.81
CA VAL A 514 34.53 16.16 -7.32
C VAL A 514 34.35 15.63 -5.90
N VAL A 515 34.85 14.43 -5.59
CA VAL A 515 34.78 13.85 -4.23
C VAL A 515 35.54 14.70 -3.21
N ASN A 516 36.72 15.20 -3.59
CA ASN A 516 37.50 16.11 -2.75
C ASN A 516 36.75 17.42 -2.47
N ARG A 517 36.09 17.98 -3.49
CA ARG A 517 35.28 19.20 -3.34
C ARG A 517 34.06 18.96 -2.46
N MET A 518 33.34 17.84 -2.62
CA MET A 518 32.25 17.47 -1.70
C MET A 518 32.73 17.45 -0.25
N SER A 519 33.92 16.88 -0.01
CA SER A 519 34.52 16.83 1.34
C SER A 519 34.90 18.21 1.86
N GLN A 520 35.45 19.09 1.01
CA GLN A 520 35.77 20.49 1.37
C GLN A 520 34.52 21.32 1.71
N GLU A 521 33.40 21.01 1.05
CA GLU A 521 32.10 21.67 1.27
C GLU A 521 31.28 21.00 2.39
N ASN A 522 31.84 20.01 3.10
CA ASN A 522 31.18 19.22 4.15
C ASN A 522 29.89 18.50 3.67
N ILE A 523 29.87 18.04 2.43
CA ILE A 523 28.78 17.26 1.84
C ILE A 523 29.15 15.78 1.91
N SER A 524 28.45 15.04 2.77
CA SER A 524 28.62 13.59 2.89
C SER A 524 28.02 12.87 1.69
N GLY A 525 28.73 11.86 1.19
CA GLY A 525 28.24 11.00 0.12
C GLY A 525 27.08 10.11 0.56
N ASP A 526 26.22 9.74 -0.39
CA ASP A 526 25.11 8.81 -0.19
C ASP A 526 25.37 7.46 -0.90
N VAL A 527 24.38 6.57 -0.90
CA VAL A 527 24.47 5.26 -1.59
C VAL A 527 24.81 5.44 -3.07
N VAL A 528 24.29 6.49 -3.72
CA VAL A 528 24.56 6.77 -5.14
C VAL A 528 26.01 7.23 -5.33
N THR A 529 26.54 8.07 -4.43
CA THR A 529 27.95 8.50 -4.43
C THR A 529 28.89 7.30 -4.36
N PHE A 530 28.74 6.46 -3.34
CA PHE A 530 29.63 5.31 -3.13
C PHE A 530 29.47 4.24 -4.21
N SER A 531 28.24 4.04 -4.72
CA SER A 531 28.00 3.14 -5.84
C SER A 531 28.68 3.63 -7.13
N THR A 532 28.62 4.93 -7.40
CA THR A 532 29.25 5.53 -8.59
C THR A 532 30.76 5.40 -8.54
N ILE A 533 31.39 5.68 -7.38
CA ILE A 533 32.84 5.51 -7.21
C ILE A 533 33.22 4.03 -7.33
N LEU A 534 32.43 3.11 -6.77
CA LEU A 534 32.70 1.67 -6.87
C LEU A 534 32.76 1.21 -8.34
N THR A 535 31.75 1.58 -9.13
CA THR A 535 31.72 1.25 -10.56
C THR A 535 32.90 1.86 -11.31
N ALA A 536 33.23 3.13 -11.03
CA ALA A 536 34.36 3.81 -11.64
C ALA A 536 35.72 3.15 -11.32
N LEU A 537 35.96 2.77 -10.06
CA LEU A 537 37.18 2.06 -9.67
C LEU A 537 37.32 0.72 -10.39
N LEU A 538 36.22 0.00 -10.58
CA LEU A 538 36.22 -1.27 -11.30
C LEU A 538 36.47 -1.10 -12.80
N GLN A 539 35.94 -0.04 -13.41
CA GLN A 539 36.27 0.36 -14.80
C GLN A 539 37.75 0.72 -14.94
N ALA A 540 38.35 1.34 -13.92
CA ALA A 540 39.79 1.60 -13.85
C ALA A 540 40.63 0.34 -13.57
N GLY A 541 40.02 -0.84 -13.47
CA GLY A 541 40.70 -2.13 -13.23
C GLY A 541 41.16 -2.34 -11.79
N LYS A 542 40.67 -1.55 -10.83
CA LYS A 542 41.05 -1.67 -9.41
C LYS A 542 40.29 -2.81 -8.74
N THR A 543 41.01 -3.83 -8.29
CA THR A 543 40.43 -5.00 -7.63
C THR A 543 40.16 -4.77 -6.14
N ASP A 544 40.79 -3.77 -5.55
CA ASP A 544 40.62 -3.30 -4.17
C ASP A 544 39.47 -2.29 -4.00
N ALA A 545 38.63 -2.11 -5.04
CA ALA A 545 37.56 -1.12 -5.06
C ALA A 545 36.58 -1.22 -3.85
N PRO A 546 36.06 -2.40 -3.45
CA PRO A 546 35.15 -2.48 -2.30
C PRO A 546 35.80 -1.99 -1.00
N THR A 547 37.07 -2.37 -0.75
CA THR A 547 37.81 -1.93 0.43
C THR A 547 38.05 -0.42 0.46
N THR A 548 38.35 0.17 -0.69
CA THR A 548 38.57 1.61 -0.82
C THR A 548 37.30 2.40 -0.53
N ILE A 549 36.14 1.95 -1.03
CA ILE A 549 34.84 2.58 -0.76
C ILE A 549 34.49 2.53 0.73
N LEU A 550 34.66 1.38 1.38
CA LEU A 550 34.36 1.24 2.81
C LEU A 550 35.26 2.13 3.68
N SER A 551 36.53 2.30 3.29
CA SER A 551 37.44 3.23 3.94
C SER A 551 36.97 4.68 3.76
N LEU A 552 36.55 5.06 2.55
CA LEU A 552 36.02 6.39 2.25
C LEU A 552 34.76 6.70 3.05
N MET A 553 33.82 5.76 3.13
CA MET A 553 32.60 5.88 3.94
C MET A 553 32.92 6.19 5.40
N ARG A 554 33.81 5.40 6.02
CA ARG A 554 34.21 5.59 7.41
C ARG A 554 34.88 6.96 7.64
N LYS A 555 35.69 7.41 6.68
CA LYS A 555 36.34 8.74 6.74
C LYS A 555 35.33 9.89 6.64
N GLN A 556 34.23 9.71 5.90
CA GLN A 556 33.11 10.66 5.84
C GLN A 556 32.13 10.50 7.02
N GLY A 557 32.48 9.71 8.05
CA GLY A 557 31.64 9.48 9.22
C GLY A 557 30.48 8.50 8.99
N VAL A 558 30.40 7.87 7.81
CA VAL A 558 29.37 6.88 7.47
C VAL A 558 29.86 5.49 7.84
N GLN A 559 29.25 4.88 8.87
CA GLN A 559 29.57 3.50 9.26
C GLN A 559 28.85 2.49 8.37
N PRO A 560 29.57 1.67 7.57
CA PRO A 560 28.94 0.65 6.74
C PRO A 560 28.25 -0.40 7.61
N ASN A 561 27.01 -0.73 7.28
CA ASN A 561 26.23 -1.79 7.92
C ASN A 561 25.55 -2.68 6.86
N VAL A 562 24.85 -3.73 7.29
CA VAL A 562 24.15 -4.67 6.38
C VAL A 562 23.21 -3.96 5.40
N ALA A 563 22.47 -2.95 5.87
CA ALA A 563 21.57 -2.16 5.03
C ALA A 563 22.32 -1.37 3.96
N THR A 564 23.45 -0.76 4.31
CA THR A 564 24.26 0.03 3.37
C THR A 564 24.91 -0.83 2.30
N TYR A 565 25.45 -2.00 2.67
CA TYR A 565 25.95 -2.99 1.71
C TYR A 565 24.84 -3.43 0.75
N THR A 566 23.68 -3.78 1.31
CA THR A 566 22.53 -4.25 0.52
C THR A 566 22.01 -3.17 -0.42
N ALA A 567 21.98 -1.90 0.02
CA ALA A 567 21.57 -0.77 -0.81
C ALA A 567 22.55 -0.51 -1.97
N ILE A 568 23.86 -0.58 -1.72
CA ILE A 568 24.87 -0.49 -2.78
C ILE A 568 24.70 -1.66 -3.77
N ILE A 569 24.55 -2.88 -3.27
CA ILE A 569 24.34 -4.08 -4.10
C ILE A 569 23.07 -3.93 -4.96
N ASP A 570 21.93 -3.54 -4.39
CA ASP A 570 20.69 -3.34 -5.13
C ASP A 570 20.83 -2.22 -6.18
N HIS A 571 21.47 -1.10 -5.83
CA HIS A 571 21.75 -0.01 -6.77
C HIS A 571 22.60 -0.51 -7.96
N GLN A 572 23.66 -1.28 -7.70
CA GLN A 572 24.48 -1.87 -8.75
C GLN A 572 23.63 -2.78 -9.66
N MET A 573 22.78 -3.63 -9.09
CA MET A 573 21.95 -4.54 -9.87
C MET A 573 20.93 -3.82 -10.78
N ARG A 574 20.53 -2.59 -10.46
CA ARG A 574 19.70 -1.72 -11.32
C ARG A 574 20.47 -1.07 -12.49
N GLY A 575 21.80 -1.07 -12.45
CA GLY A 575 22.64 -0.49 -13.51
C GLY A 575 22.66 -1.30 -14.81
N HIS A 576 22.27 -2.59 -14.76
CA HIS A 576 22.18 -3.49 -15.91
C HIS A 576 23.42 -3.49 -16.83
N THR A 577 24.63 -3.45 -16.26
CA THR A 577 25.89 -3.67 -16.97
C THR A 577 26.73 -4.78 -16.34
N LYS A 578 27.71 -5.29 -17.09
CA LYS A 578 28.67 -6.29 -16.61
C LYS A 578 29.50 -5.76 -15.44
N GLU A 579 29.88 -4.49 -15.49
CA GLU A 579 30.68 -3.80 -14.48
C GLU A 579 29.87 -3.65 -13.19
N ASN A 580 28.59 -3.30 -13.28
CA ASN A 580 27.72 -3.23 -12.12
C ASN A 580 27.47 -4.62 -11.49
N LEU A 581 27.25 -5.66 -12.31
CA LEU A 581 27.14 -7.04 -11.79
C LEU A 581 28.42 -7.47 -11.07
N LYS A 582 29.58 -7.18 -11.64
CA LYS A 582 30.88 -7.44 -11.01
C LYS A 582 31.01 -6.68 -9.68
N ALA A 583 30.57 -5.43 -9.63
CA ALA A 583 30.56 -4.61 -8.41
C ALA A 583 29.71 -5.24 -7.31
N ALA A 584 28.49 -5.66 -7.64
CA ALA A 584 27.57 -6.32 -6.71
C ALA A 584 28.18 -7.62 -6.15
N LEU A 585 28.78 -8.45 -7.01
CA LEU A 585 29.41 -9.70 -6.59
C LEU A 585 30.64 -9.48 -5.72
N MET A 586 31.50 -8.50 -6.05
CA MET A 586 32.67 -8.19 -5.22
C MET A 586 32.29 -7.62 -3.85
N MET A 587 31.19 -6.85 -3.79
CA MET A 587 30.66 -6.35 -2.52
C MET A 587 30.07 -7.48 -1.68
N LEU A 588 29.37 -8.43 -2.31
CA LEU A 588 28.90 -9.66 -1.65
C LEU A 588 30.07 -10.50 -1.14
N ASP A 589 31.09 -10.74 -1.97
CA ASP A 589 32.30 -11.48 -1.58
C ASP A 589 32.96 -10.83 -0.36
N LYS A 590 33.08 -9.50 -0.35
CA LYS A 590 33.63 -8.76 0.78
C LYS A 590 32.80 -8.99 2.05
N MET A 591 31.47 -8.94 1.95
CA MET A 591 30.55 -9.16 3.06
C MET A 591 30.60 -10.60 3.59
N GLU A 592 30.75 -11.61 2.72
CA GLU A 592 30.88 -13.00 3.16
C GLU A 592 32.17 -13.25 3.97
N HIS A 593 33.26 -12.58 3.60
CA HIS A 593 34.58 -12.73 4.23
C HIS A 593 34.82 -11.77 5.40
N ASP A 594 33.97 -10.76 5.62
CA ASP A 594 34.07 -9.86 6.76
C ASP A 594 33.54 -10.53 8.04
N GLU A 595 34.25 -10.42 9.17
CA GLU A 595 33.82 -11.01 10.44
C GLU A 595 32.70 -10.21 11.11
N GLY A 596 32.60 -8.90 10.85
CA GLY A 596 31.63 -8.02 11.50
C GLY A 596 30.29 -7.86 10.78
N ILE A 597 30.26 -8.00 9.44
CA ILE A 597 29.09 -7.71 8.62
C ILE A 597 28.83 -8.88 7.66
N LYS A 598 27.86 -9.74 7.99
CA LYS A 598 27.48 -10.89 7.15
C LYS A 598 26.26 -10.59 6.28
N PRO A 599 26.19 -11.11 5.03
CA PRO A 599 25.03 -10.94 4.17
C PRO A 599 23.81 -11.62 4.78
N ASN A 600 22.65 -11.01 4.57
CA ASN A 600 21.37 -11.60 4.95
C ASN A 600 20.61 -12.06 3.69
N GLU A 601 19.44 -12.64 3.90
CA GLU A 601 18.55 -13.08 2.84
C GLU A 601 18.23 -11.96 1.82
N VAL A 602 17.98 -10.73 2.30
CA VAL A 602 17.65 -9.58 1.46
C VAL A 602 18.81 -9.21 0.54
N THR A 603 20.06 -9.33 1.01
CA THR A 603 21.25 -9.13 0.19
C THR A 603 21.29 -10.08 -1.00
N TYR A 604 21.09 -11.40 -0.78
CA TYR A 604 21.03 -12.39 -1.86
C TYR A 604 19.82 -12.17 -2.78
N THR A 605 18.66 -11.84 -2.20
CA THR A 605 17.42 -11.57 -2.93
C THR A 605 17.60 -10.41 -3.91
N SER A 606 18.30 -9.35 -3.51
CA SER A 606 18.58 -8.18 -4.35
C SER A 606 19.38 -8.56 -5.60
N ILE A 607 20.39 -9.44 -5.45
CA ILE A 607 21.20 -9.93 -6.58
C ILE A 607 20.40 -10.89 -7.45
N LEU A 608 19.70 -11.86 -6.85
CA LEU A 608 18.89 -12.84 -7.57
C LEU A 608 17.77 -12.16 -8.39
N ALA A 609 17.03 -11.24 -7.78
CA ALA A 609 16.00 -10.45 -8.44
C ALA A 609 16.61 -9.56 -9.54
N GLY A 610 17.77 -8.95 -9.27
CA GLY A 610 18.52 -8.16 -10.23
C GLY A 610 18.95 -8.94 -11.48
N LEU A 611 19.33 -10.22 -11.35
CA LEU A 611 19.70 -11.08 -12.48
C LEU A 611 18.54 -11.31 -13.44
N TYR A 612 17.30 -11.41 -12.95
CA TYR A 612 16.11 -11.47 -13.82
C TYR A 612 15.85 -10.16 -14.55
N ARG A 613 16.16 -9.01 -13.93
CA ARG A 613 16.02 -7.68 -14.56
C ARG A 613 17.14 -7.39 -15.56
N ALA A 614 18.34 -7.91 -15.32
CA ALA A 614 19.54 -7.68 -16.14
C ALA A 614 19.60 -8.52 -17.42
N GLN A 615 18.61 -9.38 -17.67
CA GLN A 615 18.55 -10.32 -18.79
C GLN A 615 18.38 -9.57 -20.13
N THR A 616 19.49 -9.05 -20.63
CA THR A 616 19.66 -8.22 -21.83
C THR A 616 20.80 -8.79 -22.70
N SER A 617 21.17 -8.15 -23.81
CA SER A 617 22.13 -8.69 -24.79
C SER A 617 23.48 -9.14 -24.21
N TRP A 618 23.92 -8.56 -23.09
CA TRP A 618 25.24 -8.85 -22.49
C TRP A 618 25.24 -9.97 -21.44
N LEU A 619 24.08 -10.41 -20.92
CA LEU A 619 23.97 -11.50 -19.95
C LEU A 619 23.02 -12.61 -20.46
N PRO A 620 23.55 -13.60 -21.20
CA PRO A 620 22.75 -14.72 -21.69
C PRO A 620 22.13 -15.53 -20.55
N ARG A 621 20.91 -16.07 -20.77
CA ARG A 621 20.16 -16.86 -19.78
C ARG A 621 20.98 -17.95 -19.12
N HIS A 622 21.72 -18.75 -19.90
CA HIS A 622 22.53 -19.85 -19.36
C HIS A 622 23.57 -19.37 -18.32
N GLN A 623 24.19 -18.21 -18.56
CA GLN A 623 25.15 -17.63 -17.62
C GLN A 623 24.43 -17.08 -16.37
N ALA A 624 23.29 -16.41 -16.55
CA ALA A 624 22.46 -15.96 -15.45
C ALA A 624 21.99 -17.14 -14.57
N ASP A 625 21.57 -18.26 -15.17
CA ASP A 625 21.16 -19.48 -14.47
C ASP A 625 22.29 -20.12 -13.67
N ALA A 626 23.49 -20.21 -14.24
CA ALA A 626 24.66 -20.71 -13.54
C ALA A 626 24.98 -19.83 -12.31
N LEU A 627 24.92 -18.51 -12.46
CA LEU A 627 25.13 -17.55 -11.37
C LEU A 627 24.02 -17.65 -10.31
N ARG A 628 22.75 -17.75 -10.71
CA ARG A 628 21.63 -17.94 -9.78
C ARG A 628 21.82 -19.19 -8.94
N LYS A 629 22.17 -20.31 -9.56
CA LYS A 629 22.45 -21.58 -8.86
C LYS A 629 23.64 -21.46 -7.90
N GLU A 630 24.71 -20.76 -8.30
CA GLU A 630 25.85 -20.49 -7.41
C GLU A 630 25.45 -19.66 -6.19
N LEU A 631 24.71 -18.56 -6.40
CA LEU A 631 24.27 -17.67 -5.32
C LEU A 631 23.36 -18.38 -4.33
N VAL A 632 22.41 -19.19 -4.80
CA VAL A 632 21.56 -20.01 -3.92
C VAL A 632 22.41 -21.00 -3.11
N ARG A 633 23.46 -21.58 -3.71
CA ARG A 633 24.36 -22.49 -3.00
C ARG A 633 25.18 -21.76 -1.92
N ARG A 634 25.71 -20.57 -2.23
CA ARG A 634 26.42 -19.71 -1.27
C ARG A 634 25.52 -19.33 -0.10
N MET A 635 24.29 -18.89 -0.39
CA MET A 635 23.27 -18.57 0.60
C MET A 635 22.98 -19.77 1.53
N LYS A 636 22.78 -20.98 0.96
CA LYS A 636 22.56 -22.20 1.74
C LYS A 636 23.76 -22.58 2.62
N ARG A 637 25.00 -22.35 2.18
CA ARG A 637 26.21 -22.58 3.02
C ARG A 637 26.22 -21.68 4.26
N LEU A 638 25.67 -20.46 4.15
CA LEU A 638 25.50 -19.55 5.29
C LEU A 638 24.26 -19.84 6.14
N LYS A 639 23.56 -20.97 5.89
CA LYS A 639 22.33 -21.37 6.58
C LYS A 639 21.19 -20.35 6.44
N LEU A 640 21.20 -19.57 5.37
CA LEU A 640 20.10 -18.66 5.03
C LEU A 640 19.06 -19.41 4.20
N THR A 641 17.78 -19.19 4.52
CA THR A 641 16.64 -19.77 3.80
C THR A 641 15.77 -18.66 3.23
N PHE A 642 15.05 -18.97 2.15
CA PHE A 642 14.07 -18.05 1.61
C PHE A 642 12.84 -17.98 2.50
N ARG A 643 12.37 -16.76 2.74
CA ARG A 643 11.11 -16.43 3.41
C ARG A 643 10.07 -16.01 2.38
N LEU A 644 8.82 -15.93 2.81
CA LEU A 644 7.69 -15.54 1.95
C LEU A 644 7.92 -14.24 1.15
N PRO A 645 8.44 -13.13 1.73
CA PRO A 645 8.68 -11.90 0.96
C PRO A 645 9.68 -12.08 -0.18
N THR A 646 10.72 -12.91 0.03
CA THR A 646 11.72 -13.19 -1.01
C THR A 646 11.14 -13.95 -2.17
N TYR A 647 10.31 -14.97 -1.91
CA TYR A 647 9.59 -15.65 -2.98
C TYR A 647 8.71 -14.69 -3.77
N HIS A 648 7.98 -13.78 -3.10
CA HIS A 648 7.15 -12.78 -3.79
C HIS A 648 7.99 -11.85 -4.68
N ILE A 649 9.14 -11.37 -4.20
CA ILE A 649 10.04 -10.51 -4.96
C ILE A 649 10.62 -11.27 -6.16
N LEU A 650 11.04 -12.52 -5.98
CA LEU A 650 11.60 -13.35 -7.05
C LEU A 650 10.54 -13.70 -8.10
N ILE A 651 9.36 -14.18 -7.71
CA ILE A 651 8.23 -14.46 -8.61
C ILE A 651 7.87 -13.22 -9.42
N ARG A 652 7.74 -12.06 -8.76
CA ARG A 652 7.45 -10.79 -9.44
C ARG A 652 8.55 -10.41 -10.43
N SER A 653 9.82 -10.58 -10.04
CA SER A 653 10.97 -10.26 -10.88
C SER A 653 11.06 -11.19 -12.09
N CYS A 654 10.75 -12.48 -11.94
CA CYS A 654 10.62 -13.43 -13.06
C CYS A 654 9.52 -13.01 -14.03
N LEU A 655 8.32 -12.71 -13.52
CA LEU A 655 7.18 -12.35 -14.37
C LEU A 655 7.35 -11.00 -15.08
N SER A 656 8.12 -10.09 -14.47
CA SER A 656 8.49 -8.80 -15.07
C SER A 656 9.71 -8.86 -16.00
N SER A 657 10.40 -10.02 -16.09
CA SER A 657 11.58 -10.18 -16.94
C SER A 657 11.20 -10.17 -18.44
N PRO A 658 12.05 -9.60 -19.32
CA PRO A 658 11.83 -9.67 -20.76
C PRO A 658 11.97 -11.08 -21.35
N ASP A 659 12.59 -12.03 -20.63
CA ASP A 659 12.79 -13.40 -21.11
C ASP A 659 11.46 -14.16 -21.23
N PRO A 660 11.09 -14.67 -22.42
CA PRO A 660 9.84 -15.39 -22.64
C PRO A 660 9.61 -16.55 -21.66
N GLN A 661 10.64 -17.31 -21.30
CA GLN A 661 10.51 -18.50 -20.44
C GLN A 661 10.81 -18.22 -18.96
N ALA A 662 10.92 -16.95 -18.55
CA ALA A 662 11.03 -16.59 -17.13
C ALA A 662 9.78 -16.96 -16.31
N HIS A 663 8.63 -17.14 -16.95
CA HIS A 663 7.43 -17.65 -16.29
C HIS A 663 7.61 -19.08 -15.76
N GLN A 664 8.48 -19.89 -16.38
CA GLN A 664 8.82 -21.23 -15.90
C GLN A 664 9.61 -21.16 -14.59
N ASP A 665 10.53 -20.19 -14.47
CA ASP A 665 11.29 -19.97 -13.25
C ASP A 665 10.37 -19.49 -12.10
N ALA A 666 9.35 -18.68 -12.42
CA ALA A 666 8.33 -18.30 -11.43
C ALA A 666 7.55 -19.51 -10.90
N ILE A 667 7.19 -20.46 -11.78
CA ILE A 667 6.53 -21.71 -11.39
C ILE A 667 7.48 -22.58 -10.56
N ALA A 668 8.76 -22.67 -10.94
CA ALA A 668 9.76 -23.43 -10.17
C ALA A 668 9.92 -22.87 -8.75
N TYR A 669 9.84 -21.55 -8.54
CA TYR A 669 9.82 -20.97 -7.19
C TYR A 669 8.57 -21.33 -6.39
N ILE A 670 7.40 -21.44 -7.02
CA ILE A 670 6.17 -21.90 -6.35
C ILE A 670 6.30 -23.36 -5.91
N GLU A 671 6.92 -24.21 -6.74
CA GLU A 671 7.20 -25.61 -6.41
C GLU A 671 8.30 -25.73 -5.34
N ASP A 672 9.26 -24.81 -5.31
CA ASP A 672 10.27 -24.72 -4.25
C ASP A 672 9.64 -24.31 -2.91
N MET A 673 8.68 -23.37 -2.90
CA MET A 673 7.91 -23.03 -1.69
C MET A 673 7.20 -24.25 -1.11
N GLU A 674 6.63 -25.11 -1.96
CA GLU A 674 5.96 -26.33 -1.54
C GLU A 674 6.92 -27.34 -0.92
N ARG A 675 8.11 -27.51 -1.52
CA ARG A 675 9.16 -28.39 -0.98
C ARG A 675 9.73 -27.92 0.36
N GLU A 676 9.89 -26.61 0.53
CA GLU A 676 10.40 -25.99 1.76
C GLU A 676 9.30 -25.77 2.82
N GLY A 677 8.05 -26.18 2.55
CA GLY A 677 6.93 -26.10 3.50
C GLY A 677 6.41 -24.68 3.75
N ILE A 678 6.64 -23.74 2.83
CA ILE A 678 6.22 -22.35 2.97
C ILE A 678 4.80 -22.17 2.42
N PRO A 679 3.87 -21.59 3.20
CA PRO A 679 2.47 -21.52 2.81
C PRO A 679 2.27 -20.62 1.58
N ARG A 680 1.55 -21.16 0.58
CA ARG A 680 1.09 -20.43 -0.61
C ARG A 680 -0.15 -19.61 -0.26
N VAL A 681 0.05 -18.42 0.30
CA VAL A 681 -1.02 -17.49 0.66
C VAL A 681 -1.71 -16.89 -0.58
N GLN A 682 -2.88 -16.26 -0.38
CA GLN A 682 -3.66 -15.60 -1.44
C GLN A 682 -2.84 -14.63 -2.29
N THR A 683 -1.93 -13.88 -1.66
CA THR A 683 -1.05 -12.92 -2.36
C THR A 683 -0.07 -13.62 -3.29
N THR A 684 0.42 -14.82 -2.94
CA THR A 684 1.27 -15.64 -3.81
C THR A 684 0.55 -16.01 -5.10
N TRP A 685 -0.69 -16.51 -4.99
CA TRP A 685 -1.51 -16.87 -6.15
C TRP A 685 -1.90 -15.65 -6.98
N TYR A 686 -2.26 -14.54 -6.33
CA TYR A 686 -2.55 -13.29 -7.01
C TYR A 686 -1.35 -12.80 -7.84
N LEU A 687 -0.15 -12.77 -7.27
CA LEU A 687 1.08 -12.34 -7.96
C LEU A 687 1.38 -13.22 -9.18
N LEU A 688 1.26 -14.55 -9.02
CA LEU A 688 1.50 -15.49 -10.11
C LEU A 688 0.48 -15.30 -11.24
N LEU A 689 -0.82 -15.33 -10.94
CA LEU A 689 -1.87 -15.25 -11.94
C LEU A 689 -1.89 -13.89 -12.64
N ALA A 690 -1.77 -12.80 -11.89
CA ALA A 690 -1.73 -11.46 -12.46
C ALA A 690 -0.52 -11.26 -13.38
N GLY A 691 0.66 -11.76 -12.99
CA GLY A 691 1.85 -11.67 -13.82
C GLY A 691 1.78 -12.54 -15.09
N LEU A 692 1.21 -13.75 -15.01
CA LEU A 692 0.98 -14.59 -16.20
C LEU A 692 -0.01 -13.94 -17.18
N MET A 693 -1.07 -13.29 -16.67
CA MET A 693 -2.00 -12.50 -17.48
C MET A 693 -1.33 -11.32 -18.17
N GLN A 694 -0.47 -10.58 -17.46
CA GLN A 694 0.27 -9.45 -18.04
C GLN A 694 1.15 -9.89 -19.22
N ARG A 695 1.71 -11.10 -19.14
CA ARG A 695 2.50 -11.72 -20.22
C ARG A 695 1.65 -12.39 -21.32
N LYS A 696 0.32 -12.42 -21.17
CA LYS A 696 -0.65 -13.09 -22.06
C LYS A 696 -0.45 -14.61 -22.16
N GLU A 697 0.10 -15.23 -21.12
CA GLU A 697 0.33 -16.69 -21.04
C GLU A 697 -0.92 -17.40 -20.48
N TRP A 698 -2.05 -17.28 -21.19
CA TRP A 698 -3.37 -17.68 -20.71
C TRP A 698 -3.50 -19.18 -20.41
N ALA A 699 -2.94 -20.04 -21.27
CA ALA A 699 -2.99 -21.49 -21.10
C ALA A 699 -2.23 -21.94 -19.83
N VAL A 700 -1.06 -21.35 -19.58
CA VAL A 700 -0.26 -21.61 -18.38
C VAL A 700 -0.99 -21.09 -17.14
N ALA A 701 -1.58 -19.90 -17.21
CA ALA A 701 -2.37 -19.34 -16.13
C ALA A 701 -3.56 -20.25 -15.74
N ASN A 702 -4.29 -20.79 -16.72
CA ASN A 702 -5.40 -21.70 -16.46
C ASN A 702 -4.95 -23.06 -15.87
N SER A 703 -3.80 -23.57 -16.29
CA SER A 703 -3.19 -24.74 -15.66
C SER A 703 -2.89 -24.48 -14.17
N MET A 704 -2.33 -23.31 -13.85
CA MET A 704 -2.03 -22.93 -12.46
C MET A 704 -3.29 -22.70 -11.62
N VAL A 705 -4.37 -22.17 -12.21
CA VAL A 705 -5.69 -22.09 -11.54
C VAL A 705 -6.18 -23.49 -11.15
N THR A 706 -6.06 -24.46 -12.06
CA THR A 706 -6.46 -25.85 -11.76
C THR A 706 -5.61 -26.43 -10.63
N LYS A 707 -4.28 -26.22 -10.63
CA LYS A 707 -3.40 -26.64 -9.52
C LYS A 707 -3.78 -26.00 -8.18
N MET A 708 -4.10 -24.71 -8.17
CA MET A 708 -4.52 -23.98 -6.95
C MET A 708 -5.82 -24.54 -6.37
N LEU A 709 -6.80 -24.85 -7.23
CA LEU A 709 -8.08 -25.42 -6.79
C LEU A 709 -7.91 -26.86 -6.28
N GLN A 710 -7.04 -27.65 -6.93
CA GLN A 710 -6.68 -29.00 -6.49
C GLN A 710 -5.96 -29.01 -5.14
N SER A 711 -5.20 -27.96 -4.80
CA SER A 711 -4.56 -27.85 -3.49
C SER A 711 -5.53 -27.47 -2.35
N GLY A 712 -6.84 -27.43 -2.61
CA GLY A 712 -7.86 -27.12 -1.61
C GLY A 712 -7.87 -25.66 -1.16
N HIS A 713 -7.23 -24.76 -1.91
CA HIS A 713 -7.16 -23.35 -1.56
C HIS A 713 -8.43 -22.64 -2.01
N GLU A 714 -9.19 -22.08 -1.07
CA GLU A 714 -10.35 -21.24 -1.41
C GLU A 714 -9.85 -19.89 -1.93
N PRO A 715 -10.15 -19.48 -3.17
CA PRO A 715 -9.65 -18.22 -3.72
C PRO A 715 -10.41 -17.02 -3.13
N SER A 716 -9.66 -15.99 -2.73
CA SER A 716 -10.22 -14.68 -2.34
C SER A 716 -10.93 -14.01 -3.52
N TYR A 717 -11.80 -13.04 -3.26
CA TYR A 717 -12.55 -12.32 -4.31
C TYR A 717 -11.64 -11.77 -5.43
N ARG A 718 -10.48 -11.21 -5.07
CA ARG A 718 -9.51 -10.68 -6.04
C ARG A 718 -8.96 -11.78 -6.94
N VAL A 719 -8.64 -12.94 -6.38
CA VAL A 719 -8.15 -14.11 -7.12
C VAL A 719 -9.26 -14.73 -7.95
N GLN A 720 -10.49 -14.80 -7.45
CA GLN A 720 -11.67 -15.26 -8.21
C GLN A 720 -11.92 -14.41 -9.46
N LYS A 721 -11.74 -13.09 -9.36
CA LYS A 721 -11.84 -12.19 -10.51
C LYS A 721 -10.78 -12.54 -11.57
N LEU A 722 -9.52 -12.74 -11.17
CA LEU A 722 -8.47 -13.17 -12.10
C LEU A 722 -8.77 -14.54 -12.74
N ILE A 723 -9.30 -15.50 -11.98
CA ILE A 723 -9.71 -16.81 -12.50
C ILE A 723 -10.78 -16.65 -13.59
N TYR A 724 -11.78 -15.80 -13.35
CA TYR A 724 -12.83 -15.52 -14.33
C TYR A 724 -12.24 -14.91 -15.60
N ASP A 725 -11.39 -13.90 -15.46
CA ASP A 725 -10.74 -13.23 -16.59
C ASP A 725 -9.85 -14.22 -17.40
N ILE A 726 -9.09 -15.08 -16.72
CA ILE A 726 -8.26 -16.13 -17.36
C ILE A 726 -9.13 -17.08 -18.17
N ARG A 727 -10.22 -17.60 -17.59
CA ARG A 727 -11.10 -18.57 -18.27
C ARG A 727 -11.87 -17.98 -19.44
N LYS A 728 -12.00 -16.65 -19.53
CA LYS A 728 -12.61 -15.97 -20.66
C LYS A 728 -11.67 -15.90 -21.88
N HIS A 729 -10.36 -15.94 -21.64
CA HIS A 729 -9.33 -15.75 -22.66
C HIS A 729 -8.63 -17.07 -23.08
N VAL A 730 -9.01 -18.19 -22.46
CA VAL A 730 -8.60 -19.56 -22.80
C VAL A 730 -9.75 -20.24 -23.51
#